data_AF-A0A1M6NBS6-F1
#
_entry.id   AF-A0A1M6NBS6-F1
#
_cell.length_a   1.000
_cell.length_b   1.000
_cell.length_c   1.000
_cell.angle_alpha   90.00
_cell.angle_beta   90.00
_cell.angle_gamma   90.00
#
_symmetry.space_group_name_H-M   'P 1'
#
loop_
_entity.id
_entity.type
_entity.pdbx_description
1 polymer ?
#
loop_
_entity_poly.entity_id
_entity_poly.type
_entity_poly.pdbx_seq_one_letter_code
_entity_poly.pdbx_strand_id
1 'polypeptide(L)'
;MRLLSVSILALLGISVMALMAVPMDYSNYRKKLFEKEVYPQPDFSSMSWEELLEYFGEGKVARVKKGVFAPGVPTVFPDKMEDLSSKEAAMQYALANQSAYHKEHYRLKWAQSENQKLPKEGWLVYKESTPNCYYYRETYWAFSLDKNLLVYCSNTSNGVVFANSLIDEVGYDIRVIQLKPEECKRVAELMCYLTLLRSERVVDDKDGRRGRGVSIVTSDGRCGLQYISPSVVDDLYSDRRTWSGVSTRWDDEYAIQVCGDLTGEYLSKRLPELLGERWKRYERMTQRNDLTRHRNKLAPKHNRDQLREISSGMNEIYLLREKCFVPAFMLAWVVKATGELGRIEFKQDLAAIKKEVQEWQALEKALEGEKDPMAHDGGPLEELNEEEKLKSKFVRLEELRLKYKRGVSDGFSDLLEDVMLKVSTSEYPEELVKMAEQDGVLKEWALKKLWRDYPEEYAEVLLSHVRVVAGRAKKEKAIEHLLAVAPHLGEELVNGMSPEDREFYCLSLLETYRKFFPEEMSQMLKWVIAKAQGSNVSWRHRSRALGVLRPEWFPDQQGVVYPVLKKIGFGFVVGVCDPKSKMKALGSMVYWSKSASEWREISKKIVSEGGRYYFANSEVLNALSVLASCVGDEAKKEIKLYAENALLYGDGAGDRVIFFLWANDYRESREFLRRLATRDPQQVSSKWGAESQNERRVLWKERFHMARKVTAFWAVENEEVEAKMLAAFVISEPYDFLHLDDPELGYEVWAWKRFIKLMSRYPEVKSIFIKEAKARPNYEGGYLKLIVEKLEKGKP
;
A
#
# COMPACT_ATOMS: atom_id res chain seq x y z
N MET A 1 -26.82 -18.19 44.43
CA MET A 1 -27.04 -17.93 42.99
C MET A 1 -25.75 -17.62 42.21
N ARG A 2 -24.89 -16.66 42.58
CA ARG A 2 -23.64 -16.35 41.82
C ARG A 2 -22.61 -17.50 41.72
N LEU A 3 -22.50 -18.36 42.74
CA LEU A 3 -21.66 -19.56 42.68
C LEU A 3 -22.24 -20.66 41.79
N LEU A 4 -23.57 -20.72 41.64
CA LEU A 4 -24.23 -21.72 40.79
C LEU A 4 -24.07 -21.36 39.30
N SER A 5 -24.12 -20.06 38.95
CA SER A 5 -23.96 -19.59 37.57
C SER A 5 -22.53 -19.72 37.05
N VAL A 6 -21.50 -19.57 37.89
CA VAL A 6 -20.09 -19.81 37.50
C VAL A 6 -19.84 -21.30 37.25
N SER A 7 -20.40 -22.19 38.08
CA SER A 7 -20.26 -23.64 37.90
C SER A 7 -21.03 -24.15 36.68
N ILE A 8 -22.21 -23.59 36.37
CA ILE A 8 -22.98 -23.94 35.17
C ILE A 8 -22.28 -23.44 33.89
N LEU A 9 -21.68 -22.25 33.90
CA LEU A 9 -20.87 -21.75 32.77
C LEU A 9 -19.58 -22.57 32.58
N ALA A 10 -18.94 -22.99 33.67
CA ALA A 10 -17.78 -23.88 33.61
C ALA A 10 -18.15 -25.27 33.08
N LEU A 11 -19.28 -25.84 33.53
CA LEU A 11 -19.79 -27.14 33.04
C LEU A 11 -20.26 -27.07 31.58
N LEU A 12 -20.91 -25.99 31.15
CA LEU A 12 -21.25 -25.76 29.74
C LEU A 12 -20.00 -25.55 28.88
N GLY A 13 -19.00 -24.82 29.36
CA GLY A 13 -17.72 -24.65 28.68
C GLY A 13 -16.94 -25.96 28.54
N ILE A 14 -16.93 -26.81 29.56
CA ILE A 14 -16.32 -28.15 29.54
C ILE A 14 -17.11 -29.09 28.62
N SER A 15 -18.44 -29.04 28.63
CA SER A 15 -19.29 -29.89 27.78
C SER A 15 -19.18 -29.52 26.31
N VAL A 16 -19.12 -28.24 25.97
CA VAL A 16 -18.87 -27.76 24.60
C VAL A 16 -17.45 -28.11 24.15
N MET A 17 -16.44 -27.99 25.01
CA MET A 17 -15.08 -28.41 24.67
C MET A 17 -14.93 -29.94 24.55
N ALA A 18 -15.67 -30.74 25.32
CA ALA A 18 -15.74 -32.19 25.19
C ALA A 18 -16.47 -32.62 23.91
N LEU A 19 -17.53 -31.92 23.51
CA LEU A 19 -18.21 -32.09 22.21
C LEU A 19 -17.32 -31.68 21.02
N MET A 20 -16.37 -30.76 21.20
CA MET A 20 -15.37 -30.42 20.17
C MET A 20 -14.14 -31.36 20.19
N ALA A 21 -14.00 -32.21 21.21
CA ALA A 21 -12.89 -33.16 21.38
C ALA A 21 -13.30 -34.60 21.07
N VAL A 22 -14.31 -34.82 20.23
CA VAL A 22 -14.49 -36.14 19.60
C VAL A 22 -13.20 -36.43 18.84
N PRO A 23 -12.47 -37.52 19.14
CA PRO A 23 -11.34 -37.93 18.31
C PRO A 23 -11.90 -38.21 16.92
N MET A 24 -11.78 -37.23 16.03
CA MET A 24 -12.14 -37.41 14.64
C MET A 24 -11.23 -38.50 14.10
N ASP A 25 -11.84 -39.56 13.56
CA ASP A 25 -11.09 -40.61 12.89
C ASP A 25 -10.46 -40.05 11.60
N TYR A 26 -9.24 -39.53 11.76
CA TYR A 26 -8.46 -38.90 10.71
C TYR A 26 -8.06 -39.87 9.61
N SER A 27 -8.09 -41.18 9.90
CA SER A 27 -7.70 -42.23 8.96
C SER A 27 -8.58 -42.22 7.72
N ASN A 28 -9.89 -41.95 7.87
CA ASN A 28 -10.84 -41.92 6.77
C ASN A 28 -10.59 -40.77 5.78
N TYR A 29 -10.19 -39.60 6.28
CA TYR A 29 -9.91 -38.45 5.42
C TYR A 29 -8.57 -38.54 4.72
N ARG A 30 -7.54 -39.03 5.44
CA ARG A 30 -6.25 -39.35 4.84
C ARG A 30 -6.44 -40.40 3.75
N LYS A 31 -7.18 -41.48 4.03
CA LYS A 31 -7.54 -42.50 3.02
C LYS A 31 -8.19 -41.88 1.78
N LYS A 32 -9.23 -41.05 1.96
CA LYS A 32 -9.90 -40.32 0.86
C LYS A 32 -8.99 -39.37 0.09
N LEU A 33 -8.02 -38.73 0.75
CA LEU A 33 -7.02 -37.91 0.06
C LEU A 33 -6.10 -38.78 -0.81
N PHE A 34 -5.64 -39.93 -0.30
CA PHE A 34 -4.78 -40.83 -1.07
C PHE A 34 -5.52 -41.57 -2.20
N GLU A 35 -6.85 -41.62 -2.15
CA GLU A 35 -7.70 -42.05 -3.28
C GLU A 35 -7.80 -41.00 -4.41
N LYS A 36 -7.45 -39.73 -4.16
CA LYS A 36 -7.49 -38.69 -5.19
C LYS A 36 -6.43 -38.92 -6.25
N GLU A 37 -6.77 -38.70 -7.51
CA GLU A 37 -5.81 -38.72 -8.62
C GLU A 37 -4.65 -37.74 -8.42
N VAL A 38 -3.43 -38.19 -8.77
CA VAL A 38 -2.22 -37.37 -8.83
C VAL A 38 -2.01 -36.90 -10.25
N TYR A 39 -1.90 -35.60 -10.42
CA TYR A 39 -1.64 -35.03 -11.72
C TYR A 39 -0.14 -35.17 -12.06
N PRO A 40 0.18 -35.52 -13.33
CA PRO A 40 1.55 -35.52 -13.79
C PRO A 40 2.10 -34.08 -13.78
N GLN A 41 3.37 -33.94 -13.42
CA GLN A 41 4.07 -32.66 -13.53
C GLN A 41 4.62 -32.52 -14.95
N PRO A 42 4.68 -31.30 -15.51
CA PRO A 42 5.36 -31.05 -16.78
C PRO A 42 6.85 -31.39 -16.70
N ASP A 43 7.46 -31.59 -17.87
CA ASP A 43 8.91 -31.62 -17.97
C ASP A 43 9.46 -30.19 -17.94
N PHE A 44 9.94 -29.76 -16.77
CA PHE A 44 10.49 -28.41 -16.58
C PHE A 44 11.82 -28.19 -17.32
N SER A 45 12.50 -29.24 -17.78
CA SER A 45 13.77 -29.09 -18.49
C SER A 45 13.61 -28.62 -19.93
N SER A 46 12.45 -28.89 -20.53
CA SER A 46 12.09 -28.43 -21.88
C SER A 46 11.30 -27.13 -21.90
N MET A 47 10.87 -26.62 -20.73
CA MET A 47 10.11 -25.38 -20.64
C MET A 47 10.97 -24.15 -20.95
N SER A 48 10.43 -23.24 -21.76
CA SER A 48 10.98 -21.91 -21.94
C SER A 48 10.87 -21.09 -20.64
N TRP A 49 11.58 -19.98 -20.59
CA TRP A 49 11.51 -19.06 -19.46
C TRP A 49 10.09 -18.48 -19.26
N GLU A 50 9.43 -18.15 -20.35
CA GLU A 50 8.06 -17.64 -20.37
C GLU A 50 7.08 -18.69 -19.83
N GLU A 51 7.23 -19.95 -20.23
CA GLU A 51 6.41 -21.07 -19.74
C GLU A 51 6.62 -21.31 -18.24
N LEU A 52 7.85 -21.16 -17.74
CA LEU A 52 8.14 -21.23 -16.30
C LEU A 52 7.48 -20.08 -15.52
N LEU A 53 7.60 -18.84 -16.03
CA LEU A 53 6.95 -17.67 -15.42
C LEU A 53 5.44 -17.84 -15.37
N GLU A 54 4.84 -18.32 -16.46
CA GLU A 54 3.42 -18.65 -16.56
C GLU A 54 3.04 -19.72 -15.52
N TYR A 55 3.74 -20.86 -15.51
CA TYR A 55 3.48 -21.95 -14.57
C TYR A 55 3.45 -21.48 -13.10
N PHE A 56 4.40 -20.63 -12.71
CA PHE A 56 4.49 -20.10 -11.34
C PHE A 56 3.61 -18.86 -11.09
N GLY A 57 3.13 -18.15 -12.12
CA GLY A 57 2.30 -16.94 -12.00
C GLY A 57 0.79 -17.17 -12.07
N GLU A 58 0.32 -18.22 -12.74
CA GLU A 58 -1.06 -18.30 -13.24
C GLU A 58 -2.17 -18.72 -12.27
N GLY A 59 -1.87 -19.06 -11.01
CA GLY A 59 -2.91 -19.18 -9.97
C GLY A 59 -3.68 -17.87 -9.70
N LYS A 60 -3.25 -16.78 -10.34
CA LYS A 60 -3.94 -15.49 -10.43
C LYS A 60 -4.95 -15.45 -11.60
N VAL A 61 -4.70 -16.10 -12.74
CA VAL A 61 -5.56 -16.03 -13.95
C VAL A 61 -6.90 -16.74 -13.75
N ALA A 62 -6.96 -17.81 -12.95
CA ALA A 62 -8.24 -18.42 -12.54
C ALA A 62 -9.07 -17.55 -11.58
N ARG A 63 -8.40 -16.76 -10.72
CA ARG A 63 -9.05 -15.76 -9.83
C ARG A 63 -9.57 -14.57 -10.62
N VAL A 64 -8.85 -14.23 -11.70
CA VAL A 64 -9.25 -13.21 -12.69
C VAL A 64 -10.53 -13.61 -13.41
N LYS A 65 -10.70 -14.88 -13.80
CA LYS A 65 -11.93 -15.38 -14.45
C LYS A 65 -13.17 -15.46 -13.55
N LYS A 66 -13.04 -15.36 -12.22
CA LYS A 66 -14.17 -15.51 -11.26
C LYS A 66 -14.49 -14.26 -10.42
N GLY A 67 -13.93 -13.10 -10.78
CA GLY A 67 -14.33 -11.82 -10.17
C GLY A 67 -13.84 -11.57 -8.73
N VAL A 68 -12.81 -12.30 -8.27
CA VAL A 68 -12.34 -12.20 -6.88
C VAL A 68 -10.89 -11.73 -6.87
N PHE A 69 -10.71 -10.43 -6.64
CA PHE A 69 -9.39 -9.78 -6.57
C PHE A 69 -8.42 -10.27 -7.65
N ALA A 70 -8.89 -10.22 -8.90
CA ALA A 70 -8.03 -10.30 -10.06
C ALA A 70 -6.88 -9.30 -9.86
N PRO A 71 -5.58 -9.65 -10.00
CA PRO A 71 -4.69 -8.69 -10.61
C PRO A 71 -5.38 -8.35 -11.91
N GLY A 72 -5.80 -7.10 -12.01
CA GLY A 72 -6.69 -6.72 -13.06
C GLY A 72 -6.30 -7.29 -14.43
N VAL A 73 -7.27 -7.79 -15.23
CA VAL A 73 -7.00 -8.05 -16.66
C VAL A 73 -6.35 -6.77 -17.18
N PRO A 74 -5.11 -6.83 -17.69
CA PRO A 74 -4.44 -5.63 -18.13
C PRO A 74 -5.27 -5.00 -19.23
N THR A 75 -5.44 -3.69 -19.10
CA THR A 75 -6.06 -2.85 -20.11
C THR A 75 -5.42 -3.13 -21.46
N VAL A 76 -6.22 -3.45 -22.46
CA VAL A 76 -5.75 -3.76 -23.81
C VAL A 76 -5.73 -2.47 -24.62
N PHE A 77 -4.54 -2.05 -25.05
CA PHE A 77 -4.40 -0.97 -26.02
C PHE A 77 -4.38 -1.60 -27.43
N PRO A 78 -5.25 -1.17 -28.37
CA PRO A 78 -5.25 -1.70 -29.73
C PRO A 78 -3.88 -1.56 -30.41
N ASP A 79 -3.51 -2.56 -31.21
CA ASP A 79 -2.31 -2.49 -32.05
C ASP A 79 -2.43 -1.30 -33.01
N LYS A 80 -1.33 -0.54 -33.14
CA LYS A 80 -1.28 0.66 -33.99
C LYS A 80 -2.41 1.65 -33.70
N MET A 81 -2.83 1.76 -32.43
CA MET A 81 -3.85 2.72 -32.01
C MET A 81 -3.51 4.13 -32.49
N GLU A 82 -2.22 4.46 -32.64
CA GLU A 82 -1.68 5.73 -33.12
C GLU A 82 -1.97 6.03 -34.59
N ASP A 83 -2.14 5.00 -35.43
CA ASP A 83 -2.43 5.16 -36.86
C ASP A 83 -3.92 5.44 -37.12
N LEU A 84 -4.78 5.14 -36.15
CA LEU A 84 -6.22 5.40 -36.21
C LEU A 84 -6.53 6.88 -35.96
N SER A 85 -7.65 7.38 -36.50
CA SER A 85 -8.18 8.68 -36.07
C SER A 85 -8.60 8.65 -34.59
N SER A 86 -8.64 9.79 -33.89
CA SER A 86 -8.99 9.84 -32.46
C SER A 86 -10.37 9.21 -32.16
N LYS A 87 -11.35 9.38 -33.06
CA LYS A 87 -12.69 8.79 -32.97
C LYS A 87 -12.64 7.26 -33.10
N GLU A 88 -11.92 6.75 -34.11
CA GLU A 88 -11.75 5.31 -34.32
C GLU A 88 -10.93 4.67 -33.20
N ALA A 89 -9.87 5.33 -32.73
CA ALA A 89 -9.05 4.90 -31.62
C ALA A 89 -9.87 4.76 -30.34
N ALA A 90 -10.73 5.73 -30.00
CA ALA A 90 -11.63 5.64 -28.84
C ALA A 90 -12.57 4.43 -28.94
N MET A 91 -13.18 4.21 -30.11
CA MET A 91 -14.07 3.06 -30.34
C MET A 91 -13.32 1.73 -30.24
N GLN A 92 -12.18 1.59 -30.92
CA GLN A 92 -11.39 0.35 -30.88
C GLN A 92 -10.84 0.06 -29.48
N TYR A 93 -10.43 1.10 -28.76
CA TYR A 93 -9.95 0.97 -27.39
C TYR A 93 -11.07 0.49 -26.44
N ALA A 94 -12.28 1.03 -26.57
CA ALA A 94 -13.44 0.53 -25.84
C ALA A 94 -13.79 -0.92 -26.22
N LEU A 95 -13.87 -1.24 -27.51
CA LEU A 95 -14.15 -2.60 -28.00
C LEU A 95 -13.12 -3.64 -27.52
N ALA A 96 -11.85 -3.27 -27.45
CA ALA A 96 -10.76 -4.12 -26.96
C ALA A 96 -10.92 -4.47 -25.46
N ASN A 97 -11.57 -3.60 -24.68
CA ASN A 97 -11.75 -3.76 -23.24
C ASN A 97 -13.17 -4.22 -22.83
N GLN A 98 -14.01 -4.63 -23.78
CA GLN A 98 -15.30 -5.26 -23.49
C GLN A 98 -15.15 -6.72 -23.04
N SER A 99 -16.03 -7.14 -22.12
CA SER A 99 -16.14 -8.57 -21.79
C SER A 99 -16.87 -9.35 -22.89
N ALA A 100 -16.76 -10.68 -22.85
CA ALA A 100 -17.50 -11.52 -23.78
C ALA A 100 -19.03 -11.35 -23.61
N TYR A 101 -19.47 -11.25 -22.34
CA TYR A 101 -20.87 -10.97 -22.00
C TYR A 101 -21.32 -9.62 -22.55
N HIS A 102 -20.53 -8.55 -22.37
CA HIS A 102 -20.90 -7.24 -22.90
C HIS A 102 -21.03 -7.26 -24.43
N LYS A 103 -20.15 -7.96 -25.15
CA LYS A 103 -20.24 -8.10 -26.61
C LYS A 103 -21.51 -8.80 -27.08
N GLU A 104 -22.04 -9.72 -26.27
CA GLU A 104 -23.27 -10.46 -26.55
C GLU A 104 -24.51 -9.61 -26.28
N HIS A 105 -24.52 -8.86 -25.17
CA HIS A 105 -25.72 -8.16 -24.68
C HIS A 105 -25.80 -6.68 -25.06
N TYR A 106 -24.69 -6.05 -25.46
CA TYR A 106 -24.61 -4.61 -25.73
C TYR A 106 -23.81 -4.30 -27.00
N ARG A 107 -24.19 -3.22 -27.69
CA ARG A 107 -23.43 -2.57 -28.77
C ARG A 107 -22.95 -1.20 -28.30
N LEU A 108 -21.72 -0.83 -28.67
CA LEU A 108 -21.25 0.53 -28.45
C LEU A 108 -21.78 1.44 -29.55
N LYS A 109 -22.21 2.63 -29.16
CA LYS A 109 -22.59 3.71 -30.06
C LYS A 109 -22.11 5.05 -29.54
N TRP A 110 -22.10 6.04 -30.42
CA TRP A 110 -21.90 7.42 -30.01
C TRP A 110 -23.20 7.99 -29.45
N ALA A 111 -23.11 8.81 -28.41
CA ALA A 111 -24.22 9.65 -27.98
C ALA A 111 -24.65 10.57 -29.15
N GLN A 112 -25.94 10.91 -29.23
CA GLN A 112 -26.51 11.71 -30.33
C GLN A 112 -25.84 13.08 -30.55
N SER A 113 -25.03 13.56 -29.60
CA SER A 113 -24.18 14.75 -29.73
C SER A 113 -22.89 14.50 -30.53
N GLU A 114 -22.95 13.75 -31.64
CA GLU A 114 -21.78 13.40 -32.48
C GLU A 114 -21.02 14.62 -33.04
N ASN A 115 -21.61 15.81 -32.97
CA ASN A 115 -21.06 17.06 -33.46
C ASN A 115 -20.33 17.91 -32.40
N GLN A 116 -20.08 17.39 -31.20
CA GLN A 116 -19.27 18.12 -30.21
C GLN A 116 -17.82 18.23 -30.71
N LYS A 117 -17.49 19.38 -31.31
CA LYS A 117 -16.14 19.68 -31.76
C LYS A 117 -15.26 19.94 -30.54
N LEU A 118 -14.04 19.41 -30.57
CA LEU A 118 -13.03 19.76 -29.58
C LEU A 118 -12.84 21.29 -29.60
N PRO A 119 -12.83 21.96 -28.44
CA PRO A 119 -12.45 23.36 -28.37
C PRO A 119 -11.05 23.59 -28.93
N LYS A 120 -10.81 24.73 -29.59
CA LYS A 120 -9.51 25.03 -30.20
C LYS A 120 -8.50 25.65 -29.23
N GLU A 121 -8.98 26.12 -28.09
CA GLU A 121 -8.20 26.87 -27.10
C GLU A 121 -8.66 26.49 -25.68
N GLY A 122 -7.93 26.90 -24.66
CA GLY A 122 -8.24 26.59 -23.28
C GLY A 122 -7.62 25.27 -22.81
N TRP A 123 -8.19 24.70 -21.76
CA TRP A 123 -7.64 23.60 -21.00
C TRP A 123 -8.61 22.44 -20.89
N LEU A 124 -8.12 21.23 -21.17
CA LEU A 124 -8.84 19.99 -20.88
C LEU A 124 -8.20 19.32 -19.67
N VAL A 125 -8.96 19.12 -18.60
CA VAL A 125 -8.46 18.69 -17.30
C VAL A 125 -9.13 17.38 -16.89
N TYR A 126 -8.34 16.31 -16.82
CA TYR A 126 -8.76 15.06 -16.20
C TYR A 126 -8.26 14.98 -14.77
N LYS A 127 -9.19 14.81 -13.83
CA LYS A 127 -8.91 14.63 -12.41
C LYS A 127 -9.20 13.19 -12.01
N GLU A 128 -8.33 12.61 -11.21
CA GLU A 128 -8.50 11.30 -10.57
C GLU A 128 -8.14 11.39 -9.09
N SER A 129 -8.89 10.72 -8.21
CA SER A 129 -8.58 10.64 -6.79
C SER A 129 -8.94 9.28 -6.17
N THR A 130 -8.27 8.87 -5.10
CA THR A 130 -8.58 7.65 -4.33
C THR A 130 -9.14 7.98 -2.95
N PRO A 131 -9.94 7.09 -2.32
CA PRO A 131 -10.43 7.30 -0.96
C PRO A 131 -9.29 7.36 0.06
N ASN A 132 -9.44 8.22 1.06
CA ASN A 132 -8.42 8.45 2.09
C ASN A 132 -8.35 7.33 3.17
N CYS A 133 -8.95 6.16 2.97
CA CYS A 133 -8.98 5.12 4.01
C CYS A 133 -7.61 4.47 4.21
N TYR A 134 -7.00 3.97 3.13
CA TYR A 134 -5.72 3.27 3.18
C TYR A 134 -4.62 4.03 2.47
N TYR A 135 -4.97 4.73 1.38
CA TYR A 135 -4.04 5.48 0.57
C TYR A 135 -4.79 6.55 -0.21
N TYR A 136 -4.35 7.78 -0.04
CA TYR A 136 -4.87 8.90 -0.80
C TYR A 136 -3.92 9.23 -1.94
N ARG A 137 -4.49 9.39 -3.13
CA ARG A 137 -3.84 9.96 -4.29
C ARG A 137 -4.83 10.91 -4.92
N GLU A 138 -4.35 12.06 -5.34
CA GLU A 138 -5.07 12.96 -6.24
C GLU A 138 -4.16 13.26 -7.42
N THR A 139 -4.70 13.28 -8.62
CA THR A 139 -3.93 13.43 -9.85
C THR A 139 -4.71 14.28 -10.84
N TYR A 140 -4.01 15.21 -11.48
CA TYR A 140 -4.50 16.11 -12.50
C TYR A 140 -3.66 15.95 -13.75
N TRP A 141 -4.33 15.77 -14.88
CA TRP A 141 -3.75 15.80 -16.23
C TRP A 141 -4.41 16.95 -16.96
N ALA A 142 -3.69 18.06 -17.12
CA ALA A 142 -4.22 19.28 -17.70
C ALA A 142 -3.52 19.60 -19.03
N PHE A 143 -4.26 19.56 -20.12
CA PHE A 143 -3.78 19.83 -21.47
C PHE A 143 -4.19 21.23 -21.89
N SER A 144 -3.23 22.13 -22.14
CA SER A 144 -3.53 23.40 -22.82
C SER A 144 -3.50 23.18 -24.33
N LEU A 145 -4.66 23.41 -24.95
CA LEU A 145 -4.92 23.14 -26.37
C LEU A 145 -4.27 24.18 -27.28
N ASP A 146 -4.07 25.41 -26.79
CA ASP A 146 -3.46 26.51 -27.51
C ASP A 146 -1.93 26.53 -27.39
N LYS A 147 -1.39 26.15 -26.22
CA LYS A 147 0.07 26.07 -25.98
C LYS A 147 0.65 24.69 -26.25
N ASN A 148 -0.19 23.69 -26.51
CA ASN A 148 0.19 22.30 -26.75
C ASN A 148 1.06 21.75 -25.62
N LEU A 149 0.64 21.92 -24.37
CA LEU A 149 1.40 21.48 -23.21
C LEU A 149 0.56 20.60 -22.30
N LEU A 150 1.21 19.70 -21.58
CA LEU A 150 0.65 18.90 -20.51
C LEU A 150 1.23 19.37 -19.18
N VAL A 151 0.36 19.79 -18.27
CA VAL A 151 0.67 19.95 -16.85
C VAL A 151 0.16 18.72 -16.11
N TYR A 152 1.08 18.02 -15.45
CA TYR A 152 0.77 16.88 -14.59
C TYR A 152 1.04 17.26 -13.14
N CYS A 153 0.02 17.11 -12.28
CA CYS A 153 0.15 17.32 -10.84
C CYS A 153 -0.41 16.09 -10.11
N SER A 154 0.39 15.42 -9.27
CA SER A 154 -0.06 14.30 -8.46
C SER A 154 0.41 14.41 -7.02
N ASN A 155 -0.50 14.20 -6.08
CA ASN A 155 -0.17 14.11 -4.67
C ASN A 155 -0.51 12.71 -4.17
N THR A 156 0.20 12.26 -3.15
CA THR A 156 0.01 10.95 -2.54
C THR A 156 0.23 11.03 -1.04
N SER A 157 -0.58 10.37 -0.23
CA SER A 157 -0.34 10.22 1.20
C SER A 157 -0.85 8.88 1.70
N ASN A 158 -0.40 8.49 2.89
CA ASN A 158 -1.03 7.38 3.59
C ASN A 158 -2.48 7.77 3.92
N GLY A 159 -3.37 6.78 3.87
CA GLY A 159 -4.74 6.96 4.33
C GLY A 159 -4.84 6.89 5.85
N VAL A 160 -5.99 7.28 6.38
CA VAL A 160 -6.30 7.37 7.82
C VAL A 160 -5.91 6.09 8.59
N VAL A 161 -6.09 4.91 8.00
CA VAL A 161 -5.78 3.62 8.66
C VAL A 161 -4.28 3.43 8.91
N PHE A 162 -3.44 3.96 8.03
CA PHE A 162 -1.98 3.81 8.11
C PHE A 162 -1.26 5.13 8.40
N ALA A 163 -2.01 6.16 8.83
CA ALA A 163 -1.47 7.48 9.04
C ALA A 163 -0.55 7.53 10.28
N ASN A 164 0.65 8.04 10.09
CA ASN A 164 1.59 8.39 11.14
C ASN A 164 1.91 9.89 11.08
N SER A 165 1.20 10.69 11.87
CA SER A 165 1.32 12.16 11.86
C SER A 165 2.73 12.69 12.16
N LEU A 166 3.62 11.87 12.75
CA LEU A 166 4.99 12.28 13.07
C LEU A 166 5.93 12.27 11.85
N ILE A 167 5.65 11.50 10.81
CA ILE A 167 6.56 11.26 9.68
C ILE A 167 5.87 11.17 8.31
N ASP A 168 4.53 11.15 8.26
CA ASP A 168 3.82 10.99 7.01
C ASP A 168 3.91 12.24 6.14
N GLU A 169 4.70 12.13 5.08
CA GLU A 169 4.82 13.14 4.05
C GLU A 169 3.79 12.99 2.93
N VAL A 170 3.29 14.13 2.49
CA VAL A 170 2.59 14.20 1.21
C VAL A 170 3.64 14.17 0.11
N GLY A 171 3.49 13.18 -0.77
CA GLY A 171 4.34 13.02 -1.92
C GLY A 171 3.79 13.82 -3.08
N TYR A 172 4.58 14.68 -3.69
CA TYR A 172 4.24 15.50 -4.85
C TYR A 172 4.96 15.02 -6.11
N ASP A 173 4.32 15.18 -7.28
CA ASP A 173 4.89 15.02 -8.62
C ASP A 173 4.29 16.12 -9.50
N ILE A 174 5.12 17.05 -9.98
CA ILE A 174 4.71 18.22 -10.77
C ILE A 174 5.57 18.24 -12.02
N ARG A 175 4.93 18.28 -13.20
CA ARG A 175 5.61 18.28 -14.49
C ARG A 175 4.91 19.22 -15.44
N VAL A 176 5.70 19.88 -16.27
CA VAL A 176 5.24 20.60 -17.44
C VAL A 176 5.95 19.98 -18.63
N ILE A 177 5.18 19.48 -19.60
CA ILE A 177 5.69 18.74 -20.75
C ILE A 177 5.18 19.40 -22.01
N GLN A 178 6.10 19.88 -22.85
CA GLN A 178 5.76 20.37 -24.18
C GLN A 178 5.37 19.20 -25.08
N LEU A 179 4.15 19.26 -25.62
CA LEU A 179 3.63 18.33 -26.61
C LEU A 179 3.79 18.95 -28.00
N LYS A 180 3.84 18.08 -29.01
CA LYS A 180 3.63 18.51 -30.39
C LYS A 180 2.14 18.84 -30.59
N PRO A 181 1.78 19.76 -31.49
CA PRO A 181 0.39 20.12 -31.74
C PRO A 181 -0.52 18.92 -32.06
N GLU A 182 -0.03 18.00 -32.88
CA GLU A 182 -0.73 16.77 -33.24
C GLU A 182 -0.89 15.80 -32.07
N GLU A 183 0.09 15.74 -31.16
CA GLU A 183 0.03 14.92 -29.95
C GLU A 183 -1.05 15.45 -28.99
N CYS A 184 -1.03 16.75 -28.72
CA CYS A 184 -2.00 17.41 -27.84
C CYS A 184 -3.43 17.25 -28.38
N LYS A 185 -3.62 17.57 -29.67
CA LYS A 185 -4.90 17.42 -30.35
C LYS A 185 -5.42 15.98 -30.26
N ARG A 186 -4.57 15.00 -30.57
CA ARG A 186 -4.94 13.58 -30.55
C ARG A 186 -5.41 13.13 -29.18
N VAL A 187 -4.65 13.43 -28.12
CA VAL A 187 -4.99 13.03 -26.75
C VAL A 187 -6.28 13.71 -26.30
N ALA A 188 -6.43 15.01 -26.55
CA ALA A 188 -7.63 15.75 -26.18
C ALA A 188 -8.88 15.24 -26.92
N GLU A 189 -8.79 15.00 -28.23
CA GLU A 189 -9.90 14.42 -29.00
C GLU A 189 -10.25 13.01 -28.51
N LEU A 190 -9.26 12.16 -28.25
CA LEU A 190 -9.48 10.81 -27.72
C LEU A 190 -10.25 10.86 -26.39
N MET A 191 -9.82 11.71 -25.46
CA MET A 191 -10.49 11.90 -24.16
C MET A 191 -11.94 12.34 -24.33
N CYS A 192 -12.20 13.32 -25.20
CA CYS A 192 -13.56 13.77 -25.51
C CYS A 192 -14.40 12.68 -26.18
N TYR A 193 -13.85 11.92 -27.13
CA TYR A 193 -14.60 10.84 -27.76
C TYR A 193 -14.95 9.72 -26.78
N LEU A 194 -14.04 9.37 -25.86
CA LEU A 194 -14.36 8.40 -24.80
C LEU A 194 -15.57 8.86 -23.97
N THR A 195 -15.74 10.16 -23.69
CA THR A 195 -16.93 10.65 -22.94
C THR A 195 -18.24 10.56 -23.72
N LEU A 196 -18.20 10.39 -25.04
CA LEU A 196 -19.36 10.28 -25.91
C LEU A 196 -19.80 8.84 -26.16
N LEU A 197 -18.99 7.83 -25.80
CA LEU A 197 -19.33 6.42 -25.98
C LEU A 197 -20.42 5.96 -25.02
N ARG A 198 -21.42 5.24 -25.54
CA ARG A 198 -22.53 4.66 -24.77
C ARG A 198 -22.74 3.21 -25.19
N SER A 199 -23.27 2.40 -24.29
CA SER A 199 -23.82 1.08 -24.62
C SER A 199 -25.30 1.16 -24.96
N GLU A 200 -25.72 0.42 -25.97
CA GLU A 200 -27.10 0.10 -26.27
C GLU A 200 -27.32 -1.40 -26.10
N ARG A 201 -28.34 -1.77 -25.32
CA ARG A 201 -28.69 -3.17 -25.14
C ARG A 201 -29.26 -3.75 -26.44
N VAL A 202 -28.80 -4.94 -26.81
CA VAL A 202 -29.16 -5.61 -28.08
C VAL A 202 -30.15 -6.75 -27.85
N VAL A 203 -30.21 -7.29 -26.63
CA VAL A 203 -31.08 -8.41 -26.26
C VAL A 203 -32.04 -7.98 -25.15
N ASP A 204 -33.35 -8.08 -25.42
CA ASP A 204 -34.38 -8.02 -24.38
C ASP A 204 -34.28 -9.30 -23.53
N ASP A 205 -33.57 -9.26 -22.40
CA ASP A 205 -33.58 -10.39 -21.48
C ASP A 205 -34.98 -10.55 -20.88
N LYS A 206 -35.72 -11.53 -21.41
CA LYS A 206 -36.99 -12.00 -20.86
C LYS A 206 -36.85 -12.57 -19.43
N ASP A 207 -35.62 -12.83 -18.97
CA ASP A 207 -35.31 -13.45 -17.67
C ASP A 207 -35.29 -12.48 -16.48
N GLY A 208 -35.59 -11.18 -16.68
CA GLY A 208 -35.78 -10.25 -15.56
C GLY A 208 -34.56 -10.04 -14.66
N ARG A 209 -33.39 -10.58 -15.04
CA ARG A 209 -32.11 -10.25 -14.42
C ARG A 209 -31.72 -8.84 -14.86
N ARG A 210 -32.35 -7.81 -14.26
CA ARG A 210 -31.64 -6.54 -14.07
C ARG A 210 -30.30 -6.92 -13.46
N GLY A 211 -29.20 -6.58 -14.14
CA GLY A 211 -27.86 -6.84 -13.66
C GLY A 211 -27.78 -6.43 -12.19
N ARG A 212 -27.83 -7.41 -11.27
CA ARG A 212 -27.41 -7.19 -9.89
C ARG A 212 -25.89 -7.24 -9.90
N GLY A 213 -25.29 -6.31 -10.64
CA GLY A 213 -23.87 -6.05 -10.67
C GLY A 213 -23.48 -5.06 -9.59
N VAL A 214 -24.11 -5.12 -8.41
CA VAL A 214 -23.44 -4.58 -7.22
C VAL A 214 -22.44 -5.64 -6.81
N SER A 215 -21.30 -5.66 -7.50
CA SER A 215 -20.09 -6.12 -6.84
C SER A 215 -19.95 -5.22 -5.61
N ILE A 216 -20.06 -5.82 -4.42
CA ILE A 216 -19.75 -5.16 -3.15
C ILE A 216 -18.23 -5.00 -3.13
N VAL A 217 -17.74 -4.13 -4.00
CA VAL A 217 -16.40 -3.58 -3.92
C VAL A 217 -16.66 -2.14 -3.49
N THR A 218 -15.95 -1.69 -2.46
CA THR A 218 -15.92 -0.27 -2.13
C THR A 218 -15.29 0.46 -3.32
N SER A 219 -15.94 1.45 -3.91
CA SER A 219 -15.33 2.26 -4.98
C SER A 219 -13.93 2.71 -4.58
N ASP A 220 -12.93 2.45 -5.42
CA ASP A 220 -11.51 2.72 -5.14
C ASP A 220 -11.07 4.12 -5.55
N GLY A 221 -11.96 4.92 -6.14
CA GLY A 221 -11.66 6.29 -6.53
C GLY A 221 -12.82 7.10 -7.08
N ARG A 222 -12.48 8.32 -7.51
CA ARG A 222 -13.33 9.22 -8.27
C ARG A 222 -12.56 9.87 -9.41
N CYS A 223 -13.23 10.13 -10.54
CA CYS A 223 -12.66 10.89 -11.64
C CYS A 223 -13.64 11.95 -12.18
N GLY A 224 -13.10 12.91 -12.92
CA GLY A 224 -13.86 13.91 -13.66
C GLY A 224 -13.08 14.44 -14.86
N LEU A 225 -13.79 14.95 -15.85
CA LEU A 225 -13.23 15.64 -17.01
C LEU A 225 -13.88 17.01 -17.17
N GLN A 226 -13.06 18.05 -17.20
CA GLN A 226 -13.50 19.44 -17.29
C GLN A 226 -12.83 20.14 -18.46
N TYR A 227 -13.59 21.00 -19.13
CA TYR A 227 -13.05 21.96 -20.09
C TYR A 227 -13.08 23.36 -19.46
N ILE A 228 -11.95 24.06 -19.50
CA ILE A 228 -11.74 25.35 -18.84
C ILE A 228 -11.11 26.31 -19.84
N SER A 229 -11.84 27.36 -20.20
CA SER A 229 -11.34 28.48 -20.98
C SER A 229 -11.49 29.79 -20.19
N PRO A 230 -10.89 30.89 -20.66
CA PRO A 230 -11.13 32.22 -20.10
C PRO A 230 -12.63 32.54 -19.97
N SER A 231 -13.44 32.18 -20.95
CA SER A 231 -14.85 32.55 -21.01
C SER A 231 -15.80 31.47 -20.47
N VAL A 232 -15.41 30.20 -20.45
CA VAL A 232 -16.30 29.06 -20.15
C VAL A 232 -15.64 28.05 -19.22
N VAL A 233 -16.38 27.57 -18.22
CA VAL A 233 -16.06 26.33 -17.51
C VAL A 233 -17.19 25.35 -17.79
N ASP A 234 -16.89 24.22 -18.40
CA ASP A 234 -17.87 23.20 -18.78
C ASP A 234 -17.42 21.83 -18.26
N ASP A 235 -18.26 21.22 -17.43
CA ASP A 235 -18.04 19.87 -16.91
C ASP A 235 -18.48 18.85 -17.97
N LEU A 236 -17.51 18.31 -18.73
CA LEU A 236 -17.80 17.25 -19.70
C LEU A 236 -18.33 15.98 -19.01
N TYR A 237 -17.83 15.68 -17.80
CA TYR A 237 -18.56 14.96 -16.77
C TYR A 237 -17.91 15.15 -15.39
N SER A 238 -18.72 15.24 -14.35
CA SER A 238 -18.25 15.51 -12.99
C SER A 238 -18.36 14.28 -12.06
N ASP A 239 -17.36 14.17 -11.18
CA ASP A 239 -17.25 13.33 -9.98
C ASP A 239 -17.91 11.94 -10.04
N ARG A 240 -17.33 11.05 -10.85
CA ARG A 240 -17.81 9.68 -11.05
C ARG A 240 -16.95 8.68 -10.30
N ARG A 241 -17.58 7.68 -9.68
CA ARG A 241 -16.87 6.57 -9.02
C ARG A 241 -16.02 5.83 -10.04
N THR A 242 -14.75 5.63 -9.71
CA THR A 242 -13.83 4.79 -10.45
C THR A 242 -13.51 3.53 -9.65
N TRP A 243 -13.14 2.50 -10.37
CA TRP A 243 -12.73 1.21 -9.81
C TRP A 243 -11.25 1.01 -10.11
N SER A 244 -10.50 0.39 -9.19
CA SER A 244 -9.06 0.20 -9.42
C SER A 244 -8.83 -0.79 -10.57
N GLY A 245 -8.49 -0.24 -11.74
CA GLY A 245 -8.25 -0.96 -13.00
C GLY A 245 -9.53 -1.32 -13.75
N VAL A 246 -9.51 -1.12 -15.09
CA VAL A 246 -10.52 -1.51 -16.12
C VAL A 246 -10.72 -3.04 -16.23
N SER A 247 -10.39 -3.73 -15.17
CA SER A 247 -9.61 -4.95 -15.26
C SER A 247 -10.43 -6.18 -14.88
N THR A 248 -11.62 -5.94 -14.36
CA THR A 248 -12.80 -6.73 -14.68
C THR A 248 -13.34 -6.16 -15.98
N ARG A 249 -13.03 -6.77 -17.14
CA ARG A 249 -13.66 -6.38 -18.41
C ARG A 249 -15.14 -6.11 -18.16
N TRP A 250 -15.63 -4.98 -18.63
CA TRP A 250 -16.94 -4.49 -18.25
C TRP A 250 -18.03 -5.46 -18.72
N ASP A 251 -18.85 -5.91 -17.77
CA ASP A 251 -19.98 -6.81 -18.00
C ASP A 251 -21.32 -6.07 -18.12
N ASP A 252 -21.38 -4.79 -17.76
CA ASP A 252 -22.62 -3.99 -17.75
C ASP A 252 -22.47 -2.74 -18.63
N GLU A 253 -23.51 -1.91 -18.67
CA GLU A 253 -23.57 -0.69 -19.47
C GLU A 253 -22.29 0.16 -19.40
N TYR A 254 -21.80 0.59 -20.56
CA TYR A 254 -20.76 1.61 -20.72
C TYR A 254 -21.30 2.97 -20.27
N ALA A 255 -21.33 3.15 -18.96
CA ALA A 255 -21.65 4.41 -18.32
C ALA A 255 -20.43 5.34 -18.34
N ILE A 256 -20.64 6.60 -17.95
CA ILE A 256 -19.59 7.63 -17.91
C ILE A 256 -18.41 7.19 -17.02
N GLN A 257 -18.66 6.39 -15.98
CA GLN A 257 -17.65 5.79 -15.09
C GLN A 257 -16.62 4.98 -15.89
N VAL A 258 -17.08 4.10 -16.77
CA VAL A 258 -16.23 3.24 -17.60
C VAL A 258 -15.32 4.06 -18.51
N CYS A 259 -15.87 5.13 -19.08
CA CYS A 259 -15.14 6.05 -19.94
C CYS A 259 -14.06 6.81 -19.15
N GLY A 260 -14.38 7.18 -17.90
CA GLY A 260 -13.43 7.78 -16.98
C GLY A 260 -12.29 6.82 -16.61
N ASP A 261 -12.58 5.55 -16.38
CA ASP A 261 -11.57 4.53 -16.10
C ASP A 261 -10.65 4.28 -17.32
N LEU A 262 -11.23 4.17 -18.53
CA LEU A 262 -10.47 4.03 -19.78
C LEU A 262 -9.55 5.24 -20.03
N THR A 263 -10.04 6.45 -19.76
CA THR A 263 -9.26 7.69 -19.86
C THR A 263 -8.11 7.68 -18.87
N GLY A 264 -8.36 7.36 -17.61
CA GLY A 264 -7.33 7.29 -16.58
C GLY A 264 -6.25 6.24 -16.88
N GLU A 265 -6.64 5.08 -17.41
CA GLU A 265 -5.71 4.03 -17.85
C GLU A 265 -4.87 4.46 -19.05
N TYR A 266 -5.46 5.11 -20.05
CA TYR A 266 -4.70 5.67 -21.18
C TYR A 266 -3.68 6.70 -20.72
N LEU A 267 -4.12 7.66 -19.88
CA LEU A 267 -3.25 8.70 -19.35
C LEU A 267 -2.15 8.14 -18.45
N SER A 268 -2.45 7.18 -17.58
CA SER A 268 -1.48 6.67 -16.59
C SER A 268 -0.53 5.59 -17.12
N LYS A 269 -0.84 4.94 -18.24
CA LYS A 269 -0.01 3.88 -18.84
C LYS A 269 0.45 4.21 -20.26
N ARG A 270 -0.47 4.46 -21.19
CA ARG A 270 -0.14 4.60 -22.61
C ARG A 270 0.53 5.93 -22.95
N LEU A 271 0.00 7.06 -22.46
CA LEU A 271 0.58 8.37 -22.73
C LEU A 271 2.04 8.47 -22.25
N PRO A 272 2.40 8.01 -21.03
CA PRO A 272 3.77 7.84 -20.58
C PRO A 272 4.69 7.11 -21.57
N GLU A 273 4.25 5.98 -22.11
CA GLU A 273 5.02 5.20 -23.10
C GLU A 273 5.27 6.01 -24.38
N LEU A 274 4.26 6.74 -24.86
CA LEU A 274 4.36 7.57 -26.06
C LEU A 274 5.26 8.79 -25.86
N LEU A 275 5.29 9.35 -24.66
CA LEU A 275 6.17 10.47 -24.30
C LEU A 275 7.62 10.03 -24.10
N GLY A 276 7.86 8.76 -23.74
CA GLY A 276 9.19 8.19 -23.57
C GLY A 276 10.00 8.94 -22.51
N GLU A 277 11.23 9.35 -22.86
CA GLU A 277 12.10 10.11 -21.96
C GLU A 277 11.50 11.46 -21.51
N ARG A 278 10.59 12.08 -22.29
CA ARG A 278 9.88 13.29 -21.84
C ARG A 278 9.00 13.04 -20.61
N TRP A 279 8.62 11.79 -20.36
CA TRP A 279 7.83 11.41 -19.20
C TRP A 279 8.67 10.90 -18.01
N LYS A 280 9.98 10.68 -18.17
CA LYS A 280 10.87 9.98 -17.22
C LYS A 280 10.40 10.07 -15.77
N ARG A 281 9.77 9.00 -15.28
CA ARG A 281 9.14 8.96 -13.95
C ARG A 281 10.14 8.46 -12.93
N TYR A 282 10.36 9.23 -11.87
CA TYR A 282 11.13 8.73 -10.72
C TYR A 282 10.32 7.66 -10.02
N GLU A 283 11.04 6.72 -9.42
CA GLU A 283 10.52 5.61 -8.62
C GLU A 283 9.23 6.00 -7.88
N ARG A 284 8.15 5.27 -8.20
CA ARG A 284 6.80 5.55 -7.68
C ARG A 284 6.89 5.62 -6.16
N MET A 285 6.47 6.76 -5.59
CA MET A 285 6.48 6.98 -4.14
C MET A 285 5.77 5.81 -3.46
N THR A 286 6.55 4.93 -2.82
CA THR A 286 6.04 3.71 -2.21
C THR A 286 5.17 4.06 -1.02
N GLN A 287 4.06 3.33 -0.86
CA GLN A 287 3.30 3.38 0.38
C GLN A 287 4.19 2.96 1.54
N ARG A 288 4.32 3.82 2.55
CA ARG A 288 5.02 3.52 3.79
C ARG A 288 3.97 3.37 4.88
N ASN A 289 3.51 2.16 5.11
CA ASN A 289 2.52 1.87 6.14
C ASN A 289 3.18 1.38 7.46
N ASP A 290 2.37 1.07 8.46
CA ASP A 290 2.83 0.54 9.74
C ASP A 290 3.67 -0.75 9.63
N LEU A 291 3.55 -1.49 8.53
CA LEU A 291 4.33 -2.71 8.26
C LEU A 291 5.70 -2.42 7.63
N THR A 292 5.96 -1.18 7.23
CA THR A 292 7.27 -0.77 6.69
C THR A 292 8.31 -0.81 7.82
N ARG A 293 9.49 -1.37 7.58
CA ARG A 293 10.56 -1.41 8.60
C ARG A 293 10.81 0.01 9.13
N HIS A 294 10.95 0.17 10.45
CA HIS A 294 11.09 1.50 11.09
C HIS A 294 12.17 2.38 10.44
N ARG A 295 13.33 1.82 10.06
CA ARG A 295 14.38 2.58 9.36
C ARG A 295 13.93 3.11 7.98
N ASN A 296 13.10 2.36 7.26
CA ASN A 296 12.56 2.76 5.96
C ASN A 296 11.37 3.74 6.10
N LYS A 297 10.68 3.72 7.25
CA LYS A 297 9.68 4.74 7.59
C LYS A 297 10.32 6.13 7.71
N LEU A 298 11.59 6.21 8.13
CA LEU A 298 12.34 7.45 8.37
C LEU A 298 13.14 7.99 7.17
N ALA A 299 13.12 7.35 6.01
CA ALA A 299 13.68 7.97 4.81
C ALA A 299 12.78 9.13 4.35
N PRO A 300 13.28 10.23 3.79
CA PRO A 300 12.44 11.25 3.14
C PRO A 300 11.63 10.65 1.99
N LYS A 301 10.40 11.13 1.75
CA LYS A 301 9.55 10.63 0.65
C LYS A 301 10.06 11.02 -0.72
N HIS A 302 10.74 12.17 -0.80
CA HIS A 302 11.42 12.64 -1.99
C HIS A 302 12.94 12.61 -1.80
N ASN A 303 13.65 12.10 -2.80
CA ASN A 303 15.09 12.31 -2.89
C ASN A 303 15.41 13.70 -3.48
N ARG A 304 16.70 14.08 -3.45
CA ARG A 304 17.15 15.41 -3.91
C ARG A 304 16.85 15.67 -5.38
N ASP A 305 16.95 14.66 -6.24
CA ASP A 305 16.70 14.82 -7.68
C ASP A 305 15.21 15.00 -7.97
N GLN A 306 14.35 14.23 -7.29
CA GLN A 306 12.89 14.42 -7.34
C GLN A 306 12.50 15.83 -6.90
N LEU A 307 13.09 16.36 -5.83
CA LEU A 307 12.81 17.72 -5.38
C LEU A 307 13.24 18.78 -6.41
N ARG A 308 14.37 18.59 -7.10
CA ARG A 308 14.82 19.50 -8.17
C ARG A 308 13.83 19.53 -9.34
N GLU A 309 13.33 18.37 -9.75
CA GLU A 309 12.35 18.29 -10.84
C GLU A 309 11.00 18.90 -10.46
N ILE A 310 10.52 18.60 -9.24
CA ILE A 310 9.31 19.21 -8.71
C ILE A 310 9.46 20.74 -8.73
N SER A 311 10.59 21.28 -8.25
CA SER A 311 10.87 22.72 -8.35
C SER A 311 10.93 23.22 -9.80
N SER A 312 11.51 22.47 -10.74
CA SER A 312 11.50 22.87 -12.16
C SER A 312 10.07 22.97 -12.68
N GLY A 313 9.22 21.98 -12.42
CA GLY A 313 7.81 22.00 -12.80
C GLY A 313 7.03 23.13 -12.14
N MET A 314 7.28 23.43 -10.86
CA MET A 314 6.69 24.57 -10.15
C MET A 314 7.08 25.89 -10.82
N ASN A 315 8.38 26.09 -11.07
CA ASN A 315 8.92 27.29 -11.72
C ASN A 315 8.30 27.50 -13.10
N GLU A 316 8.17 26.44 -13.90
CA GLU A 316 7.53 26.52 -15.21
C GLU A 316 6.07 26.95 -15.10
N ILE A 317 5.30 26.46 -14.11
CA ILE A 317 3.91 26.88 -13.91
C ILE A 317 3.83 28.36 -13.48
N TYR A 318 4.72 28.82 -12.59
CA TYR A 318 4.79 30.23 -12.20
C TYR A 318 5.11 31.13 -13.40
N LEU A 319 6.04 30.74 -14.27
CA LEU A 319 6.36 31.46 -15.51
C LEU A 319 5.24 31.39 -16.55
N LEU A 320 4.52 30.26 -16.66
CA LEU A 320 3.39 30.11 -17.58
C LEU A 320 2.26 31.07 -17.22
N ARG A 321 1.99 31.28 -15.93
CA ARG A 321 0.98 32.23 -15.44
C ARG A 321 1.23 33.66 -15.95
N GLU A 322 2.48 34.06 -16.11
CA GLU A 322 2.82 35.41 -16.63
C GLU A 322 2.56 35.54 -18.13
N LYS A 323 2.59 34.42 -18.86
CA LYS A 323 2.53 34.38 -20.32
C LYS A 323 1.14 34.02 -20.86
N CYS A 324 0.33 33.30 -20.09
CA CYS A 324 -0.99 32.86 -20.52
C CYS A 324 -1.93 32.52 -19.36
N PHE A 325 -3.20 32.28 -19.68
CA PHE A 325 -4.20 31.80 -18.74
C PHE A 325 -3.82 30.40 -18.21
N VAL A 326 -3.68 30.29 -16.88
CA VAL A 326 -3.48 29.03 -16.16
C VAL A 326 -4.68 28.84 -15.21
N PRO A 327 -5.42 27.71 -15.31
CA PRO A 327 -6.54 27.42 -14.42
C PRO A 327 -6.16 27.52 -12.95
N ALA A 328 -7.01 28.20 -12.19
CA ALA A 328 -6.69 28.62 -10.84
C ALA A 328 -6.45 27.44 -9.87
N PHE A 329 -7.10 26.29 -10.08
CA PHE A 329 -6.84 25.08 -9.29
C PHE A 329 -5.40 24.56 -9.45
N MET A 330 -4.78 24.68 -10.64
CA MET A 330 -3.38 24.28 -10.84
C MET A 330 -2.44 25.22 -10.09
N LEU A 331 -2.72 26.52 -10.14
CA LEU A 331 -1.95 27.49 -9.38
C LEU A 331 -2.08 27.23 -7.86
N ALA A 332 -3.29 26.97 -7.37
CA ALA A 332 -3.52 26.59 -5.98
C ALA A 332 -2.78 25.31 -5.59
N TRP A 333 -2.69 24.36 -6.51
CA TRP A 333 -1.95 23.12 -6.29
C TRP A 333 -0.44 23.37 -6.14
N VAL A 334 0.15 24.17 -7.04
CA VAL A 334 1.57 24.55 -6.99
C VAL A 334 1.86 25.37 -5.74
N VAL A 335 1.04 26.36 -5.42
CA VAL A 335 1.15 27.16 -4.19
C VAL A 335 1.13 26.28 -2.95
N LYS A 336 0.18 25.34 -2.86
CA LYS A 336 0.12 24.38 -1.76
C LYS A 336 1.40 23.54 -1.67
N ALA A 337 1.85 22.98 -2.79
CA ALA A 337 3.06 22.16 -2.83
C ALA A 337 4.32 22.95 -2.45
N THR A 338 4.43 24.22 -2.84
CA THR A 338 5.50 25.14 -2.45
C THR A 338 5.59 25.29 -0.93
N GLY A 339 4.45 25.47 -0.24
CA GLY A 339 4.41 25.57 1.23
C GLY A 339 4.69 24.24 1.92
N GLU A 340 4.05 23.16 1.48
CA GLU A 340 4.22 21.83 2.07
C GLU A 340 5.66 21.30 1.93
N LEU A 341 6.35 21.63 0.83
CA LEU A 341 7.77 21.30 0.65
C LEU A 341 8.71 22.36 1.25
N GLY A 342 8.21 23.55 1.60
CA GLY A 342 9.01 24.64 2.14
C GLY A 342 10.06 25.16 1.14
N ARG A 343 9.63 25.47 -0.09
CA ARG A 343 10.49 25.90 -1.20
C ARG A 343 10.67 27.42 -1.21
N ILE A 344 11.80 27.88 -0.70
CA ILE A 344 12.10 29.30 -0.46
C ILE A 344 12.40 30.05 -1.75
N GLU A 345 12.88 29.36 -2.77
CA GLU A 345 13.16 29.95 -4.07
C GLU A 345 11.92 30.61 -4.71
N PHE A 346 10.69 30.20 -4.34
CA PHE A 346 9.43 30.75 -4.88
C PHE A 346 8.81 31.85 -4.02
N LYS A 347 9.54 32.37 -3.01
CA LYS A 347 9.02 33.41 -2.11
C LYS A 347 8.59 34.69 -2.84
N GLN A 348 9.33 35.07 -3.89
CA GLN A 348 9.00 36.25 -4.70
C GLN A 348 7.75 36.03 -5.55
N ASP A 349 7.61 34.86 -6.17
CA ASP A 349 6.41 34.48 -6.93
C ASP A 349 5.16 34.49 -6.05
N LEU A 350 5.25 33.93 -4.84
CA LEU A 350 4.16 33.94 -3.86
C LEU A 350 3.78 35.37 -3.44
N ALA A 351 4.76 36.26 -3.24
CA ALA A 351 4.51 37.66 -2.89
C ALA A 351 3.83 38.41 -4.05
N ALA A 352 4.23 38.15 -5.29
CA ALA A 352 3.60 38.72 -6.48
C ALA A 352 2.13 38.24 -6.61
N ILE A 353 1.88 36.94 -6.40
CA ILE A 353 0.52 36.39 -6.40
C ILE A 353 -0.32 36.99 -5.28
N LYS A 354 0.22 37.10 -4.06
CA LYS A 354 -0.50 37.72 -2.93
C LYS A 354 -0.90 39.16 -3.24
N LYS A 355 0.00 39.95 -3.84
CA LYS A 355 -0.28 41.32 -4.25
C LYS A 355 -1.42 41.39 -5.27
N GLU A 356 -1.42 40.52 -6.28
CA GLU A 356 -2.50 40.47 -7.29
C GLU A 356 -3.85 40.04 -6.68
N VAL A 357 -3.85 39.09 -5.74
CA VAL A 357 -5.08 38.68 -5.03
C VAL A 357 -5.62 39.80 -4.14
N GLN A 358 -4.75 40.54 -3.46
CA GLN A 358 -5.16 41.72 -2.67
C GLN A 358 -5.69 42.85 -3.55
N GLU A 359 -5.05 43.09 -4.70
CA GLU A 359 -5.54 44.04 -5.71
C GLU A 359 -6.94 43.64 -6.20
N TRP A 360 -7.15 42.36 -6.49
CA TRP A 360 -8.46 41.82 -6.89
C TRP A 360 -9.53 42.11 -5.83
N GLN A 361 -9.28 41.72 -4.58
CA GLN A 361 -10.22 41.91 -3.48
C GLN A 361 -10.53 43.40 -3.24
N ALA A 362 -9.52 44.27 -3.34
CA ALA A 362 -9.70 45.71 -3.20
C ALA A 362 -10.54 46.29 -4.34
N LEU A 363 -10.31 45.88 -5.59
CA LEU A 363 -11.10 46.30 -6.75
C LEU A 363 -12.54 45.79 -6.68
N GLU A 364 -12.75 44.53 -6.28
CA GLU A 364 -14.09 43.95 -6.13
C GLU A 364 -14.88 44.71 -5.07
N LYS A 365 -14.27 44.98 -3.90
CA LYS A 365 -14.91 45.78 -2.84
C LYS A 365 -15.19 47.23 -3.24
N ALA A 366 -14.27 47.87 -3.97
CA ALA A 366 -14.46 49.25 -4.44
C ALA A 366 -15.65 49.34 -5.42
N LEU A 367 -15.74 48.39 -6.36
CA LEU A 367 -16.79 48.35 -7.36
C LEU A 367 -18.14 47.84 -6.81
N GLU A 368 -18.16 47.08 -5.72
CA GLU A 368 -19.40 46.75 -4.99
C GLU A 368 -19.99 47.97 -4.23
N GLY A 369 -19.14 48.90 -3.80
CA GLY A 369 -19.55 50.15 -3.15
C GLY A 369 -20.02 51.24 -4.13
N GLU A 370 -19.54 51.20 -5.37
CA GLU A 370 -19.93 52.08 -6.47
C GLU A 370 -21.16 51.49 -7.20
N LYS A 371 -22.36 51.63 -6.62
CA LYS A 371 -23.62 51.22 -7.28
C LYS A 371 -23.79 51.96 -8.61
N ASP A 372 -23.81 51.20 -9.70
CA ASP A 372 -24.28 51.50 -11.06
C ASP A 372 -24.19 52.98 -11.50
N PRO A 373 -23.05 53.42 -12.06
CA PRO A 373 -22.95 54.76 -12.64
C PRO A 373 -23.89 54.99 -13.83
N MET A 374 -24.52 53.95 -14.39
CA MET A 374 -25.55 54.13 -15.43
C MET A 374 -26.93 54.52 -14.89
N ALA A 375 -27.11 54.64 -13.57
CA ALA A 375 -28.35 55.12 -12.97
C ALA A 375 -28.42 56.66 -12.80
N HIS A 376 -27.34 57.39 -13.08
CA HIS A 376 -27.32 58.86 -13.00
C HIS A 376 -27.24 59.49 -14.39
N ASP A 377 -28.43 59.84 -14.91
CA ASP A 377 -28.63 60.62 -16.12
C ASP A 377 -28.37 62.11 -15.81
N GLY A 378 -27.33 62.73 -16.40
CA GLY A 378 -27.32 64.18 -16.68
C GLY A 378 -26.33 65.12 -15.95
N GLY A 379 -25.08 64.74 -15.67
CA GLY A 379 -24.02 65.65 -15.18
C GLY A 379 -22.99 66.08 -16.26
N PRO A 380 -22.46 67.31 -16.25
CA PRO A 380 -21.59 67.81 -17.33
C PRO A 380 -20.10 67.41 -17.20
N LEU A 381 -19.61 66.64 -18.18
CA LEU A 381 -18.28 66.63 -18.85
C LEU A 381 -16.94 66.70 -18.07
N GLU A 382 -16.90 66.79 -16.72
CA GLU A 382 -15.71 66.39 -15.94
C GLU A 382 -15.65 64.85 -15.72
N GLU A 383 -16.71 64.15 -16.15
CA GLU A 383 -16.98 62.72 -15.92
C GLU A 383 -16.25 61.75 -16.88
N LEU A 384 -15.68 62.21 -18.01
CA LEU A 384 -15.00 61.32 -18.98
C LEU A 384 -13.74 60.65 -18.41
N ASN A 385 -12.98 61.36 -17.56
CA ASN A 385 -11.77 60.82 -16.92
C ASN A 385 -12.12 59.85 -15.78
N GLU A 386 -13.27 60.04 -15.12
CA GLU A 386 -13.79 59.10 -14.13
C GLU A 386 -14.32 57.82 -14.81
N GLU A 387 -15.05 57.94 -15.91
CA GLU A 387 -15.57 56.81 -16.69
C GLU A 387 -14.45 55.94 -17.28
N GLU A 388 -13.40 56.55 -17.84
CA GLU A 388 -12.23 55.82 -18.33
C GLU A 388 -11.46 55.10 -17.21
N LYS A 389 -11.30 55.73 -16.05
CA LYS A 389 -10.73 55.08 -14.86
C LYS A 389 -11.59 53.91 -14.39
N LEU A 390 -12.91 54.07 -14.36
CA LEU A 390 -13.83 53.02 -13.93
C LEU A 390 -13.81 51.84 -14.91
N LYS A 391 -13.82 52.10 -16.22
CA LYS A 391 -13.62 51.09 -17.26
C LYS A 391 -12.28 50.37 -17.09
N SER A 392 -11.20 51.09 -16.83
CA SER A 392 -9.88 50.48 -16.59
C SER A 392 -9.85 49.58 -15.34
N LYS A 393 -10.51 50.00 -14.24
CA LYS A 393 -10.68 49.20 -13.02
C LYS A 393 -11.50 47.93 -13.29
N PHE A 394 -12.57 48.02 -14.07
CA PHE A 394 -13.39 46.87 -14.46
C PHE A 394 -12.62 45.88 -15.35
N VAL A 395 -11.89 46.36 -16.36
CA VAL A 395 -11.04 45.51 -17.21
C VAL A 395 -10.01 44.79 -16.35
N ARG A 396 -9.35 45.51 -15.44
CA ARG A 396 -8.38 44.93 -14.50
C ARG A 396 -9.01 43.92 -13.54
N LEU A 397 -10.20 44.21 -13.02
CA LEU A 397 -10.95 43.28 -12.17
C LEU A 397 -11.29 41.99 -12.93
N GLU A 398 -11.76 42.09 -14.18
CA GLU A 398 -12.07 40.91 -15.00
C GLU A 398 -10.82 40.10 -15.34
N GLU A 399 -9.68 40.74 -15.63
CA GLU A 399 -8.39 40.05 -15.77
C GLU A 399 -8.01 39.24 -14.53
N LEU A 400 -8.20 39.82 -13.33
CA LEU A 400 -7.88 39.15 -12.07
C LEU A 400 -8.89 38.06 -11.71
N ARG A 401 -10.18 38.28 -11.96
CA ARG A 401 -11.23 37.25 -11.81
C ARG A 401 -10.97 36.06 -12.72
N LEU A 402 -10.50 36.32 -13.94
CA LEU A 402 -10.08 35.29 -14.87
C LEU A 402 -8.97 34.43 -14.28
N LYS A 403 -7.95 35.06 -13.68
CA LYS A 403 -6.81 34.37 -13.07
C LYS A 403 -7.16 33.58 -11.80
N TYR A 404 -8.05 34.10 -10.94
CA TYR A 404 -8.18 33.61 -9.57
C TYR A 404 -9.57 33.12 -9.16
N LYS A 405 -10.66 33.69 -9.70
CA LYS A 405 -12.03 33.40 -9.24
C LYS A 405 -12.57 32.09 -9.81
N ARG A 406 -12.19 31.73 -11.04
CA ARG A 406 -12.68 30.52 -11.72
C ARG A 406 -11.88 29.28 -11.29
N GLY A 407 -12.32 28.63 -10.21
CA GLY A 407 -11.81 27.31 -9.81
C GLY A 407 -11.07 27.25 -8.47
N VAL A 408 -11.04 28.34 -7.71
CA VAL A 408 -10.61 28.32 -6.30
C VAL A 408 -11.78 28.74 -5.42
N SER A 409 -11.97 28.02 -4.31
CA SER A 409 -12.91 28.42 -3.27
C SER A 409 -12.48 29.73 -2.61
N ASP A 410 -13.36 30.35 -1.84
CA ASP A 410 -13.15 31.58 -1.05
C ASP A 410 -11.91 31.57 -0.11
N GLY A 411 -11.15 30.47 -0.05
CA GLY A 411 -9.95 30.27 0.78
C GLY A 411 -8.60 30.35 0.06
N PHE A 412 -8.51 30.86 -1.18
CA PHE A 412 -7.20 30.99 -1.85
C PHE A 412 -6.26 31.97 -1.12
N SER A 413 -6.83 33.06 -0.58
CA SER A 413 -6.08 34.03 0.22
C SER A 413 -5.50 33.35 1.46
N ASP A 414 -6.33 32.62 2.22
CA ASP A 414 -5.89 31.89 3.42
C ASP A 414 -4.79 30.87 3.10
N LEU A 415 -4.91 30.16 1.98
CA LEU A 415 -3.86 29.26 1.49
C LEU A 415 -2.55 30.01 1.24
N LEU A 416 -2.58 31.19 0.60
CA LEU A 416 -1.38 31.99 0.35
C LEU A 416 -0.74 32.46 1.66
N GLU A 417 -1.54 32.86 2.65
CA GLU A 417 -1.00 33.30 3.94
C GLU A 417 -0.32 32.14 4.69
N ASP A 418 -0.97 30.98 4.74
CA ASP A 418 -0.40 29.75 5.31
C ASP A 418 0.91 29.35 4.61
N VAL A 419 0.91 29.34 3.28
CA VAL A 419 2.08 28.98 2.47
C VAL A 419 3.21 29.98 2.64
N MET A 420 2.93 31.29 2.65
CA MET A 420 3.96 32.31 2.88
C MET A 420 4.57 32.21 4.28
N LEU A 421 3.77 31.87 5.30
CA LEU A 421 4.28 31.61 6.64
C LEU A 421 5.21 30.40 6.62
N LYS A 422 4.76 29.26 6.06
CA LYS A 422 5.57 28.04 5.90
C LYS A 422 6.89 28.30 5.18
N VAL A 423 6.85 29.01 4.06
CA VAL A 423 8.05 29.33 3.28
C VAL A 423 8.98 30.27 4.05
N SER A 424 8.44 31.28 4.74
CA SER A 424 9.28 32.24 5.47
C SER A 424 9.97 31.63 6.69
N THR A 425 9.43 30.57 7.30
CA THR A 425 10.05 29.87 8.45
C THR A 425 10.85 28.62 8.06
N SER A 426 10.82 28.20 6.80
CA SER A 426 11.43 26.95 6.33
C SER A 426 12.95 26.83 6.51
N GLU A 427 13.65 27.95 6.69
CA GLU A 427 15.11 28.03 6.87
C GLU A 427 15.53 28.21 8.33
N TYR A 428 14.57 28.37 9.26
CA TYR A 428 14.82 28.75 10.65
C TYR A 428 14.41 27.60 11.59
N PRO A 429 15.32 26.67 11.91
CA PRO A 429 15.00 25.49 12.73
C PRO A 429 14.42 25.88 14.09
N GLU A 430 14.91 26.95 14.72
CA GLU A 430 14.38 27.44 16.01
C GLU A 430 12.90 27.83 15.95
N GLU A 431 12.46 28.46 14.85
CA GLU A 431 11.05 28.81 14.64
C GLU A 431 10.21 27.57 14.33
N LEU A 432 10.77 26.61 13.58
CA LEU A 432 10.12 25.33 13.32
C LEU A 432 9.95 24.52 14.61
N VAL A 433 10.93 24.53 15.52
CA VAL A 433 10.84 23.91 16.86
C VAL A 433 9.69 24.54 17.64
N LYS A 434 9.63 25.87 17.72
CA LYS A 434 8.52 26.58 18.39
C LYS A 434 7.17 26.20 17.78
N MET A 435 7.06 26.15 16.45
CA MET A 435 5.83 25.75 15.75
C MET A 435 5.44 24.29 16.00
N ALA A 436 6.42 23.39 16.11
CA ALA A 436 6.21 21.97 16.37
C ALA A 436 5.80 21.69 17.83
N GLU A 437 6.24 22.52 18.76
CA GLU A 437 5.86 22.43 20.18
C GLU A 437 4.49 23.07 20.45
N GLN A 438 4.15 24.15 19.75
CA GLN A 438 2.84 24.80 19.86
C GLN A 438 1.73 23.93 19.25
N ASP A 439 0.63 23.75 19.97
CA ASP A 439 -0.56 23.14 19.40
C ASP A 439 -1.21 24.10 18.39
N GLY A 440 -1.18 23.73 17.11
CA GLY A 440 -1.71 24.54 16.03
C GLY A 440 -1.74 23.80 14.69
N VAL A 441 -2.32 24.45 13.68
CA VAL A 441 -2.49 23.90 12.32
C VAL A 441 -1.15 23.55 11.65
N LEU A 442 -0.08 24.29 11.99
CA LEU A 442 1.26 24.13 11.41
C LEU A 442 2.14 23.09 12.09
N LYS A 443 1.73 22.55 13.25
CA LYS A 443 2.53 21.61 14.05
C LYS A 443 3.02 20.41 13.26
N GLU A 444 2.10 19.75 12.54
CA GLU A 444 2.43 18.55 11.76
C GLU A 444 3.36 18.87 10.59
N TRP A 445 3.20 20.02 9.96
CA TRP A 445 4.09 20.47 8.89
C TRP A 445 5.49 20.77 9.43
N ALA A 446 5.60 21.50 10.54
CA ALA A 446 6.88 21.84 11.16
C ALA A 446 7.63 20.57 11.61
N LEU A 447 6.94 19.60 12.21
CA LEU A 447 7.53 18.31 12.57
C LEU A 447 8.11 17.57 11.36
N LYS A 448 7.39 17.54 10.23
CA LYS A 448 7.86 16.89 9.00
C LYS A 448 9.06 17.62 8.39
N LYS A 449 9.01 18.95 8.38
CA LYS A 449 10.10 19.81 7.91
C LYS A 449 11.37 19.62 8.74
N LEU A 450 11.25 19.61 10.07
CA LEU A 450 12.36 19.30 10.98
C LEU A 450 12.90 17.91 10.73
N TRP A 451 12.05 16.88 10.71
CA TRP A 451 12.51 15.51 10.47
C TRP A 451 13.31 15.37 9.16
N ARG A 452 12.88 16.06 8.09
CA ARG A 452 13.50 15.98 6.77
C ARG A 452 14.82 16.75 6.68
N ASP A 453 14.83 17.98 7.17
CA ASP A 453 15.90 18.95 6.90
C ASP A 453 16.79 19.23 8.13
N TYR A 454 16.30 18.96 9.34
CA TYR A 454 16.88 19.30 10.64
C TYR A 454 16.69 18.17 11.68
N PRO A 455 17.26 16.97 11.45
CA PRO A 455 16.95 15.77 12.22
C PRO A 455 17.37 15.85 13.70
N GLU A 456 18.35 16.68 14.06
CA GLU A 456 18.77 16.88 15.45
C GLU A 456 17.73 17.70 16.21
N GLU A 457 17.27 18.82 15.64
CA GLU A 457 16.22 19.67 16.21
C GLU A 457 14.87 18.92 16.24
N TYR A 458 14.60 18.05 15.27
CA TYR A 458 13.47 17.13 15.35
C TYR A 458 13.58 16.18 16.54
N ALA A 459 14.78 15.65 16.81
CA ALA A 459 15.01 14.76 17.94
C ALA A 459 14.83 15.50 19.28
N GLU A 460 15.24 16.76 19.38
CA GLU A 460 14.98 17.62 20.53
C GLU A 460 13.47 17.82 20.75
N VAL A 461 12.71 18.11 19.69
CA VAL A 461 11.23 18.22 19.76
C VAL A 461 10.61 16.91 20.20
N LEU A 462 11.06 15.76 19.68
CA LEU A 462 10.57 14.45 20.12
C LEU A 462 10.88 14.20 21.60
N LEU A 463 12.06 14.55 22.06
CA LEU A 463 12.45 14.42 23.47
C LEU A 463 11.57 15.29 24.37
N SER A 464 11.30 16.54 23.97
CA SER A 464 10.34 17.44 24.61
C SER A 464 8.92 16.84 24.61
N HIS A 465 8.47 16.31 23.47
CA HIS A 465 7.16 15.67 23.31
C HIS A 465 7.01 14.45 24.24
N VAL A 466 8.05 13.64 24.40
CA VAL A 466 8.05 12.51 25.34
C VAL A 466 7.87 13.00 26.79
N ARG A 467 8.43 14.16 27.15
CA ARG A 467 8.31 14.73 28.49
C ARG A 467 6.92 15.32 28.76
N VAL A 468 6.31 15.95 27.76
CA VAL A 468 5.08 16.75 27.94
C VAL A 468 3.79 16.01 27.57
N VAL A 469 3.81 15.09 26.59
CA VAL A 469 2.56 14.56 26.03
C VAL A 469 1.84 13.59 26.95
N ALA A 470 0.58 13.92 27.20
CA ALA A 470 -0.36 13.06 27.88
C ALA A 470 -0.76 11.86 27.00
N GLY A 471 -0.68 10.67 27.59
CA GLY A 471 -1.16 9.44 26.97
C GLY A 471 -0.02 8.54 26.47
N ARG A 472 -0.02 7.31 26.98
CA ARG A 472 1.10 6.40 26.80
C ARG A 472 1.36 5.99 25.36
N ALA A 473 0.32 5.81 24.55
CA ALA A 473 0.49 5.39 23.15
C ALA A 473 1.18 6.45 22.27
N LYS A 474 0.92 7.75 22.52
CA LYS A 474 1.60 8.84 21.79
C LYS A 474 3.07 8.94 22.21
N LYS A 475 3.33 8.83 23.51
CA LYS A 475 4.67 8.81 24.09
C LYS A 475 5.52 7.63 23.59
N GLU A 476 4.95 6.42 23.53
CA GLU A 476 5.62 5.23 22.97
C GLU A 476 6.06 5.46 21.52
N LYS A 477 5.17 6.00 20.66
CA LYS A 477 5.51 6.33 19.27
C LYS A 477 6.62 7.37 19.17
N ALA A 478 6.58 8.42 19.99
CA ALA A 478 7.63 9.44 20.02
C ALA A 478 8.98 8.87 20.48
N ILE A 479 9.00 7.96 21.46
CA ILE A 479 10.20 7.22 21.89
C ILE A 479 10.76 6.39 20.74
N GLU A 480 9.91 5.60 20.06
CA GLU A 480 10.33 4.75 18.95
C GLU A 480 10.93 5.58 17.79
N HIS A 481 10.37 6.76 17.52
CA HIS A 481 10.90 7.68 16.51
C HIS A 481 12.22 8.31 16.95
N LEU A 482 12.29 8.80 18.20
CA LEU A 482 13.49 9.42 18.76
C LEU A 482 14.68 8.47 18.69
N LEU A 483 14.50 7.23 19.17
CA LEU A 483 15.55 6.23 19.17
C LEU A 483 15.97 5.78 17.77
N ALA A 484 15.12 5.98 16.77
CA ALA A 484 15.41 5.63 15.40
C ALA A 484 16.10 6.77 14.62
N VAL A 485 15.81 8.04 14.94
CA VAL A 485 16.48 9.22 14.36
C VAL A 485 17.79 9.53 15.08
N ALA A 486 17.76 9.59 16.41
CA ALA A 486 18.89 9.93 17.26
C ALA A 486 19.10 8.86 18.36
N PRO A 487 19.59 7.65 18.01
CA PRO A 487 19.81 6.58 18.98
C PRO A 487 20.74 6.97 20.14
N HIS A 488 21.59 7.97 19.95
CA HIS A 488 22.54 8.47 20.96
C HIS A 488 21.84 9.24 22.09
N LEU A 489 20.67 9.84 21.84
CA LEU A 489 19.85 10.51 22.87
C LEU A 489 19.09 9.54 23.78
N GLY A 490 19.25 8.23 23.57
CA GLY A 490 18.62 7.21 24.39
C GLY A 490 19.02 7.25 25.87
N GLU A 491 20.26 7.68 26.17
CA GLU A 491 20.74 7.82 27.55
C GLU A 491 19.98 8.93 28.30
N GLU A 492 19.90 10.12 27.71
CA GLU A 492 19.18 11.27 28.29
C GLU A 492 17.70 10.95 28.49
N LEU A 493 17.09 10.31 27.50
CA LEU A 493 15.70 9.86 27.55
C LEU A 493 15.44 8.98 28.78
N VAL A 494 16.26 7.95 28.96
CA VAL A 494 16.11 7.01 30.08
C VAL A 494 16.33 7.75 31.40
N ASN A 495 17.39 8.54 31.52
CA ASN A 495 17.72 9.30 32.73
C ASN A 495 16.59 10.24 33.16
N GLY A 496 15.91 10.88 32.20
CA GLY A 496 14.77 11.77 32.47
C GLY A 496 13.41 11.09 32.69
N MET A 497 13.28 9.78 32.46
CA MET A 497 12.02 9.06 32.66
C MET A 497 11.80 8.66 34.11
N SER A 498 10.55 8.75 34.57
CA SER A 498 10.15 8.17 35.85
C SER A 498 10.30 6.64 35.82
N PRO A 499 10.49 5.99 36.98
CA PRO A 499 10.55 4.53 37.06
C PRO A 499 9.33 3.84 36.42
N GLU A 500 8.13 4.39 36.57
CA GLU A 500 6.90 3.85 36.02
C GLU A 500 6.88 3.91 34.48
N ASP A 501 7.40 4.99 33.90
CA ASP A 501 7.51 5.14 32.45
C ASP A 501 8.59 4.22 31.87
N ARG A 502 9.75 4.09 32.55
CA ARG A 502 10.80 3.12 32.16
C ARG A 502 10.24 1.70 32.11
N GLU A 503 9.46 1.31 33.12
CA GLU A 503 8.76 0.02 33.14
C GLU A 503 7.70 -0.08 32.03
N PHE A 504 6.94 0.99 31.77
CA PHE A 504 5.89 0.94 30.77
C PHE A 504 6.44 0.80 29.35
N TYR A 505 7.45 1.60 28.98
CA TYR A 505 8.06 1.62 27.65
C TYR A 505 9.24 0.66 27.51
N CYS A 506 9.39 -0.29 28.44
CA CYS A 506 10.51 -1.23 28.51
C CYS A 506 10.81 -1.92 27.17
N LEU A 507 9.79 -2.23 26.37
CA LEU A 507 9.93 -2.89 25.06
C LEU A 507 10.50 -1.96 23.98
N SER A 508 10.15 -0.68 23.99
CA SER A 508 10.69 0.32 23.06
C SER A 508 12.10 0.76 23.45
N LEU A 509 12.45 0.68 24.74
CA LEU A 509 13.75 1.05 25.29
C LEU A 509 14.77 -0.11 25.30
N LEU A 510 14.38 -1.33 24.89
CA LEU A 510 15.20 -2.54 25.08
C LEU A 510 16.60 -2.43 24.46
N GLU A 511 16.68 -1.97 23.21
CA GLU A 511 17.96 -1.78 22.51
C GLU A 511 18.83 -0.71 23.19
N THR A 512 18.19 0.37 23.66
CA THR A 512 18.85 1.46 24.40
C THR A 512 19.48 0.95 25.69
N TYR A 513 18.75 0.19 26.49
CA TYR A 513 19.29 -0.41 27.72
C TYR A 513 20.42 -1.38 27.41
N ARG A 514 20.26 -2.24 26.41
CA ARG A 514 21.32 -3.17 26.02
C ARG A 514 22.62 -2.46 25.65
N LYS A 515 22.51 -1.32 24.96
CA LYS A 515 23.65 -0.57 24.44
C LYS A 515 24.30 0.34 25.48
N PHE A 516 23.51 1.04 26.29
CA PHE A 516 23.98 2.11 27.18
C PHE A 516 23.89 1.80 28.67
N PHE A 517 23.03 0.84 29.07
CA PHE A 517 22.79 0.47 30.47
C PHE A 517 22.81 -1.06 30.67
N PRO A 518 23.88 -1.76 30.23
CA PRO A 518 23.93 -3.22 30.25
C PRO A 518 23.77 -3.80 31.67
N GLU A 519 24.23 -3.10 32.70
CA GLU A 519 24.06 -3.47 34.11
C GLU A 519 22.58 -3.43 34.56
N GLU A 520 21.76 -2.57 33.95
CA GLU A 520 20.33 -2.47 34.24
C GLU A 520 19.48 -3.49 33.47
N MET A 521 20.07 -4.28 32.57
CA MET A 521 19.33 -5.28 31.77
C MET A 521 18.62 -6.34 32.64
N SER A 522 19.15 -6.64 33.82
CA SER A 522 18.48 -7.53 34.78
C SER A 522 17.17 -6.93 35.31
N GLN A 523 17.12 -5.61 35.47
CA GLN A 523 15.89 -4.91 35.88
C GLN A 523 14.91 -4.82 34.70
N MET A 524 15.42 -4.51 33.50
CA MET A 524 14.64 -4.52 32.26
C MET A 524 13.96 -5.87 32.03
N LEU A 525 14.68 -6.97 32.25
CA LEU A 525 14.13 -8.32 32.15
C LEU A 525 12.93 -8.54 33.08
N LYS A 526 13.00 -8.06 34.33
CA LYS A 526 11.87 -8.18 35.28
C LYS A 526 10.63 -7.47 34.74
N TRP A 527 10.79 -6.27 34.18
CA TRP A 527 9.68 -5.53 33.56
C TRP A 527 9.10 -6.26 32.34
N VAL A 528 9.95 -6.76 31.44
CA VAL A 528 9.51 -7.53 30.27
C VAL A 528 8.75 -8.79 30.69
N ILE A 529 9.22 -9.50 31.71
CA ILE A 529 8.52 -10.67 32.29
C ILE A 529 7.16 -10.25 32.86
N ALA A 530 7.09 -9.14 33.61
CA ALA A 530 5.84 -8.63 34.14
C ALA A 530 4.84 -8.28 33.02
N LYS A 531 5.30 -7.68 31.91
CA LYS A 531 4.46 -7.44 30.71
C LYS A 531 3.98 -8.73 30.06
N ALA A 532 4.85 -9.72 29.94
CA ALA A 532 4.51 -11.03 29.37
C ALA A 532 3.44 -11.78 30.20
N GLN A 533 3.47 -11.62 31.52
CA GLN A 533 2.56 -12.31 32.44
C GLN A 533 1.28 -11.53 32.78
N GLY A 534 1.26 -10.21 32.60
CA GLY A 534 0.18 -9.36 33.08
C GLY A 534 -1.15 -9.57 32.35
N SER A 535 -2.22 -9.89 33.08
CA SER A 535 -3.59 -10.05 32.56
C SER A 535 -4.16 -8.77 31.94
N ASN A 536 -3.81 -7.63 32.54
CA ASN A 536 -4.32 -6.31 32.16
C ASN A 536 -3.48 -5.63 31.06
N VAL A 537 -2.42 -6.32 30.59
CA VAL A 537 -1.57 -5.84 29.49
C VAL A 537 -2.25 -6.16 28.17
N SER A 538 -2.25 -5.21 27.23
CA SER A 538 -2.84 -5.45 25.91
C SER A 538 -2.11 -6.58 25.18
N TRP A 539 -2.85 -7.35 24.37
CA TRP A 539 -2.29 -8.50 23.67
C TRP A 539 -1.05 -8.14 22.81
N ARG A 540 -1.02 -6.92 22.24
CA ARG A 540 0.11 -6.42 21.44
C ARG A 540 1.38 -6.31 22.28
N HIS A 541 1.31 -5.65 23.44
CA HIS A 541 2.46 -5.50 24.34
C HIS A 541 2.90 -6.85 24.91
N ARG A 542 1.95 -7.72 25.26
CA ARG A 542 2.25 -9.07 25.74
C ARG A 542 2.96 -9.90 24.67
N SER A 543 2.47 -9.85 23.43
CA SER A 543 3.08 -10.56 22.29
C SER A 543 4.48 -10.03 21.99
N ARG A 544 4.68 -8.70 21.98
CA ARG A 544 6.01 -8.06 21.84
C ARG A 544 6.95 -8.52 22.96
N ALA A 545 6.49 -8.49 24.22
CA ALA A 545 7.28 -8.93 25.37
C ALA A 545 7.71 -10.40 25.25
N LEU A 546 6.79 -11.30 24.90
CA LEU A 546 7.10 -12.72 24.68
C LEU A 546 8.07 -12.92 23.52
N GLY A 547 7.97 -12.10 22.48
CA GLY A 547 8.86 -12.12 21.32
C GLY A 547 10.30 -11.74 21.64
N VAL A 548 10.54 -10.85 22.61
CA VAL A 548 11.90 -10.41 23.00
C VAL A 548 12.53 -11.26 24.11
N LEU A 549 11.78 -12.15 24.76
CA LEU A 549 12.30 -13.09 25.79
C LEU A 549 13.10 -14.24 25.16
N ARG A 550 14.20 -13.91 24.49
CA ARG A 550 15.07 -14.84 23.77
C ARG A 550 16.55 -14.66 24.17
N PRO A 551 17.43 -15.66 23.93
CA PRO A 551 18.83 -15.61 24.33
C PRO A 551 19.60 -14.41 23.75
N GLU A 552 19.22 -13.91 22.57
CA GLU A 552 19.89 -12.79 21.90
C GLU A 552 19.74 -11.46 22.66
N TRP A 553 18.68 -11.33 23.45
CA TRP A 553 18.37 -10.13 24.23
C TRP A 553 18.80 -10.24 25.69
N PHE A 554 18.75 -11.45 26.25
CA PHE A 554 19.03 -11.69 27.67
C PHE A 554 19.96 -12.89 27.84
N PRO A 555 21.21 -12.83 27.36
CA PRO A 555 22.15 -13.94 27.51
C PRO A 555 22.29 -14.31 28.98
N ASP A 556 22.47 -15.61 29.26
CA ASP A 556 22.64 -16.15 30.61
C ASP A 556 21.42 -16.09 31.55
N GLN A 557 20.28 -15.56 31.09
CA GLN A 557 19.05 -15.43 31.91
C GLN A 557 18.06 -16.59 31.76
N GLN A 558 18.52 -17.73 31.22
CA GLN A 558 17.66 -18.90 30.99
C GLN A 558 16.89 -19.34 32.25
N GLY A 559 17.56 -19.36 33.40
CA GLY A 559 16.99 -19.80 34.68
C GLY A 559 15.78 -18.97 35.13
N VAL A 560 15.67 -17.72 34.65
CA VAL A 560 14.57 -16.81 34.98
C VAL A 560 13.53 -16.78 33.84
N VAL A 561 13.98 -16.71 32.59
CA VAL A 561 13.11 -16.57 31.41
C VAL A 561 12.33 -17.86 31.12
N TYR A 562 13.00 -19.01 31.12
CA TYR A 562 12.41 -20.27 30.68
C TYR A 562 11.21 -20.72 31.53
N PRO A 563 11.22 -20.64 32.88
CA PRO A 563 10.05 -20.94 33.70
C PRO A 563 8.84 -20.05 33.39
N VAL A 564 9.06 -18.77 33.07
CA VAL A 564 7.98 -17.83 32.70
C VAL A 564 7.33 -18.26 31.39
N LEU A 565 8.15 -18.51 30.37
CA LEU A 565 7.67 -18.98 29.07
C LEU A 565 6.96 -20.33 29.21
N LYS A 566 7.50 -21.26 30.01
CA LYS A 566 6.86 -22.56 30.30
C LYS A 566 5.50 -22.38 30.96
N LYS A 567 5.40 -21.52 31.98
CA LYS A 567 4.12 -21.21 32.65
C LYS A 567 3.06 -20.67 31.67
N ILE A 568 3.46 -19.80 30.75
CA ILE A 568 2.53 -19.20 29.76
C ILE A 568 2.17 -20.19 28.65
N GLY A 569 3.17 -20.85 28.06
CA GLY A 569 3.01 -21.79 26.95
C GLY A 569 2.28 -23.07 27.36
N PHE A 570 2.53 -23.59 28.56
CA PHE A 570 1.94 -24.83 29.06
C PHE A 570 0.73 -24.64 29.97
N GLY A 571 0.61 -23.48 30.61
CA GLY A 571 -0.42 -23.21 31.61
C GLY A 571 -1.82 -22.97 31.03
N PHE A 572 -2.81 -23.23 31.88
CA PHE A 572 -4.19 -22.83 31.65
C PHE A 572 -4.47 -21.57 32.47
N VAL A 573 -4.11 -20.40 31.93
CA VAL A 573 -4.40 -19.13 32.61
C VAL A 573 -5.67 -18.51 32.02
N VAL A 574 -6.80 -18.76 32.69
CA VAL A 574 -8.11 -18.20 32.33
C VAL A 574 -8.01 -16.67 32.31
N GLY A 575 -8.35 -16.05 31.17
CA GLY A 575 -8.39 -14.60 31.00
C GLY A 575 -7.05 -13.92 30.62
N VAL A 576 -5.92 -14.63 30.57
CA VAL A 576 -4.58 -14.02 30.43
C VAL A 576 -3.81 -14.48 29.20
N CYS A 577 -4.15 -15.60 28.59
CA CYS A 577 -3.36 -16.11 27.47
C CYS A 577 -4.27 -16.46 26.30
N ASP A 578 -4.52 -15.47 25.45
CA ASP A 578 -5.03 -15.73 24.12
C ASP A 578 -4.10 -16.71 23.38
N PRO A 579 -4.61 -17.53 22.46
CA PRO A 579 -3.81 -18.54 21.77
C PRO A 579 -2.53 -17.99 21.11
N LYS A 580 -2.50 -16.72 20.66
CA LYS A 580 -1.31 -16.13 20.03
C LYS A 580 -0.18 -15.95 21.05
N SER A 581 -0.50 -15.44 22.24
CA SER A 581 0.47 -15.31 23.33
C SER A 581 1.07 -16.67 23.72
N LYS A 582 0.26 -17.73 23.82
CA LYS A 582 0.77 -19.08 24.09
C LYS A 582 1.75 -19.55 23.02
N MET A 583 1.40 -19.38 21.74
CA MET A 583 2.26 -19.80 20.63
C MET A 583 3.55 -19.00 20.58
N LYS A 584 3.50 -17.69 20.85
CA LYS A 584 4.70 -16.86 20.97
C LYS A 584 5.61 -17.33 22.09
N ALA A 585 5.03 -17.64 23.26
CA ALA A 585 5.80 -18.16 24.39
C ALA A 585 6.47 -19.49 24.05
N LEU A 586 5.73 -20.45 23.49
CA LEU A 586 6.28 -21.75 23.06
C LEU A 586 7.36 -21.59 21.98
N GLY A 587 7.15 -20.70 21.01
CA GLY A 587 8.16 -20.35 19.99
C GLY A 587 9.40 -19.70 20.58
N SER A 588 9.28 -18.91 21.65
CA SER A 588 10.44 -18.37 22.37
C SER A 588 11.13 -19.42 23.25
N MET A 589 10.40 -20.36 23.87
CA MET A 589 10.98 -21.45 24.70
C MET A 589 11.95 -22.32 23.92
N VAL A 590 11.63 -22.53 22.65
CA VAL A 590 12.41 -23.26 21.68
C VAL A 590 13.86 -22.76 21.64
N TYR A 591 14.10 -21.45 21.55
CA TYR A 591 15.48 -20.89 21.59
C TYR A 591 16.25 -21.20 22.87
N TRP A 592 15.54 -21.44 23.97
CA TRP A 592 16.12 -21.75 25.28
C TRP A 592 16.25 -23.26 25.52
N SER A 593 15.66 -24.11 24.69
CA SER A 593 15.55 -25.53 24.96
C SER A 593 16.88 -26.23 24.73
N LYS A 594 17.32 -27.04 25.71
CA LYS A 594 18.65 -27.67 25.71
C LYS A 594 18.62 -29.16 25.39
N SER A 595 17.44 -29.78 25.36
CA SER A 595 17.30 -31.23 25.27
C SER A 595 16.20 -31.68 24.31
N ALA A 596 16.45 -32.76 23.57
CA ALA A 596 15.49 -33.33 22.63
C ALA A 596 14.12 -33.67 23.26
N SER A 597 14.09 -34.03 24.54
CA SER A 597 12.86 -34.29 25.30
C SER A 597 12.01 -33.03 25.49
N GLU A 598 12.62 -31.90 25.82
CA GLU A 598 11.90 -30.63 25.99
C GLU A 598 11.36 -30.13 24.65
N TRP A 599 12.17 -30.26 23.59
CA TRP A 599 11.74 -29.96 22.23
C TRP A 599 10.47 -30.74 21.84
N ARG A 600 10.39 -32.03 22.17
CA ARG A 600 9.20 -32.86 21.94
C ARG A 600 8.01 -32.42 22.78
N GLU A 601 8.23 -32.08 24.04
CA GLU A 601 7.16 -31.57 24.93
C GLU A 601 6.55 -30.28 24.37
N ILE A 602 7.40 -29.33 23.95
CA ILE A 602 7.00 -28.05 23.34
C ILE A 602 6.27 -28.30 22.02
N SER A 603 6.81 -29.18 21.16
CA SER A 603 6.20 -29.52 19.87
C SER A 603 4.80 -30.09 20.06
N LYS A 604 4.63 -31.10 20.93
CA LYS A 604 3.31 -31.68 21.26
C LYS A 604 2.33 -30.62 21.78
N LYS A 605 2.82 -29.65 22.55
CA LYS A 605 1.99 -28.55 23.05
C LYS A 605 1.57 -27.57 21.97
N ILE A 606 2.50 -27.14 21.10
CA ILE A 606 2.20 -26.29 19.92
C ILE A 606 1.17 -26.98 19.03
N VAL A 607 1.37 -28.27 18.75
CA VAL A 607 0.47 -29.08 17.92
C VAL A 607 -0.93 -29.16 18.54
N SER A 608 -1.01 -29.53 19.83
CA SER A 608 -2.29 -29.73 20.50
C SER A 608 -3.08 -28.44 20.75
N GLU A 609 -2.42 -27.33 21.10
CA GLU A 609 -3.07 -26.03 21.31
C GLU A 609 -3.34 -25.31 19.99
N GLY A 610 -2.38 -25.33 19.04
CA GLY A 610 -2.53 -24.74 17.72
C GLY A 610 -3.67 -25.39 16.93
N GLY A 611 -3.81 -26.71 17.03
CA GLY A 611 -4.92 -27.45 16.41
C GLY A 611 -6.31 -27.17 17.03
N ARG A 612 -6.38 -26.64 18.25
CA ARG A 612 -7.68 -26.31 18.88
C ARG A 612 -8.25 -24.95 18.44
N TYR A 613 -7.39 -24.04 18.01
CA TYR A 613 -7.80 -22.66 17.79
C TYR A 613 -7.58 -22.17 16.35
N TYR A 614 -6.45 -22.47 15.71
CA TYR A 614 -6.11 -21.97 14.37
C TYR A 614 -4.94 -22.78 13.77
N PHE A 615 -5.23 -23.84 13.00
CA PHE A 615 -4.24 -24.76 12.42
C PHE A 615 -3.19 -24.12 11.48
N ALA A 616 -3.31 -22.83 11.14
CA ALA A 616 -2.42 -22.12 10.22
C ALA A 616 -2.09 -20.68 10.66
N ASN A 617 -2.12 -20.41 11.97
CA ASN A 617 -1.67 -19.12 12.50
C ASN A 617 -0.16 -18.94 12.25
N SER A 618 0.25 -17.74 11.83
CA SER A 618 1.66 -17.41 11.59
C SER A 618 2.53 -17.71 12.80
N GLU A 619 2.06 -17.45 14.02
CA GLU A 619 2.84 -17.71 15.24
C GLU A 619 3.11 -19.19 15.48
N VAL A 620 2.20 -20.09 15.06
CA VAL A 620 2.39 -21.54 15.13
C VAL A 620 3.45 -21.98 14.14
N LEU A 621 3.30 -21.58 12.87
CA LEU A 621 4.24 -21.95 11.81
C LEU A 621 5.64 -21.40 12.09
N ASN A 622 5.72 -20.19 12.65
CA ASN A 622 6.99 -19.59 13.07
C ASN A 622 7.66 -20.42 14.16
N ALA A 623 6.92 -20.79 15.22
CA ALA A 623 7.45 -21.65 16.28
C ALA A 623 7.91 -23.01 15.75
N LEU A 624 7.16 -23.60 14.81
CA LEU A 624 7.52 -24.86 14.16
C LEU A 624 8.74 -24.72 13.22
N SER A 625 8.94 -23.56 12.59
CA SER A 625 10.13 -23.30 11.75
C SER A 625 11.37 -23.24 12.62
N VAL A 626 11.29 -22.56 13.77
CA VAL A 626 12.41 -22.55 14.71
C VAL A 626 12.72 -23.97 15.16
N LEU A 627 11.68 -24.70 15.58
CA LEU A 627 11.81 -26.10 15.98
C LEU A 627 12.53 -26.91 14.91
N ALA A 628 12.07 -26.86 13.66
CA ALA A 628 12.63 -27.58 12.53
C ALA A 628 14.14 -27.31 12.33
N SER A 629 14.58 -26.09 12.64
CA SER A 629 15.99 -25.69 12.53
C SER A 629 16.89 -26.22 13.66
N CYS A 630 16.32 -26.60 14.80
CA CYS A 630 17.06 -26.95 16.01
C CYS A 630 16.98 -28.44 16.40
N VAL A 631 16.15 -29.25 15.74
CA VAL A 631 15.81 -30.61 16.19
C VAL A 631 16.21 -31.72 15.21
N GLY A 632 16.44 -32.93 15.73
CA GLY A 632 16.70 -34.15 14.96
C GLY A 632 15.47 -34.76 14.28
N ASP A 633 15.67 -35.83 13.52
CA ASP A 633 14.69 -36.44 12.60
C ASP A 633 13.34 -36.81 13.22
N GLU A 634 13.29 -37.14 14.50
CA GLU A 634 12.05 -37.54 15.18
C GLU A 634 11.07 -36.38 15.32
N ALA A 635 11.54 -35.18 15.67
CA ALA A 635 10.70 -34.00 15.77
C ALA A 635 10.29 -33.48 14.38
N LYS A 636 11.13 -33.66 13.35
CA LYS A 636 10.73 -33.43 11.96
C LYS A 636 9.52 -34.28 11.56
N LYS A 637 9.44 -35.54 11.99
CA LYS A 637 8.28 -36.42 11.73
C LYS A 637 7.01 -35.89 12.40
N GLU A 638 7.09 -35.39 13.64
CA GLU A 638 5.95 -34.81 14.36
C GLU A 638 5.46 -33.51 13.71
N ILE A 639 6.39 -32.60 13.35
CA ILE A 639 6.09 -31.34 12.68
C ILE A 639 5.45 -31.58 11.31
N LYS A 640 6.00 -32.52 10.55
CA LYS A 640 5.44 -32.99 9.28
C LYS A 640 4.00 -33.46 9.46
N LEU A 641 3.77 -34.38 10.41
CA LEU A 641 2.44 -34.92 10.67
C LEU A 641 1.44 -33.83 11.07
N TYR A 642 1.89 -32.85 11.87
CA TYR A 642 1.08 -31.70 12.21
C TYR A 642 0.69 -30.87 10.99
N ALA A 643 1.65 -30.51 10.13
CA ALA A 643 1.41 -29.73 8.93
C ALA A 643 0.48 -30.47 7.95
N GLU A 644 0.65 -31.78 7.78
CA GLU A 644 -0.28 -32.60 7.00
C GLU A 644 -1.70 -32.56 7.60
N ASN A 645 -1.84 -32.72 8.91
CA ASN A 645 -3.14 -32.63 9.58
C ASN A 645 -3.76 -31.22 9.47
N ALA A 646 -2.96 -30.17 9.58
CA ALA A 646 -3.40 -28.80 9.36
C ALA A 646 -3.95 -28.59 7.94
N LEU A 647 -3.35 -29.24 6.95
CA LEU A 647 -3.85 -29.23 5.56
C LEU A 647 -5.09 -30.09 5.33
N LEU A 648 -5.39 -31.03 6.22
CA LEU A 648 -6.63 -31.81 6.15
C LEU A 648 -7.81 -31.07 6.81
N TYR A 649 -7.56 -30.32 7.88
CA TYR A 649 -8.61 -29.88 8.83
C TYR A 649 -8.60 -28.41 9.20
N GLY A 650 -7.58 -27.64 8.83
CA GLY A 650 -7.45 -26.26 9.29
C GLY A 650 -8.48 -25.32 8.70
N ASP A 651 -8.86 -24.29 9.45
CA ASP A 651 -9.68 -23.20 8.92
C ASP A 651 -8.76 -22.16 8.27
N GLY A 652 -8.66 -22.22 6.93
CA GLY A 652 -7.91 -21.27 6.12
C GLY A 652 -6.38 -21.39 6.19
N ALA A 653 -5.69 -20.66 5.32
CA ALA A 653 -4.22 -20.55 5.23
C ALA A 653 -3.44 -21.84 4.88
N GLY A 654 -4.06 -22.79 4.16
CA GLY A 654 -3.37 -23.96 3.59
C GLY A 654 -2.13 -23.63 2.75
N ASP A 655 -2.17 -22.54 1.97
CA ASP A 655 -0.99 -22.05 1.22
C ASP A 655 0.20 -21.78 2.14
N ARG A 656 -0.01 -21.24 3.36
CA ARG A 656 1.08 -20.96 4.32
C ARG A 656 1.68 -22.24 4.90
N VAL A 657 0.85 -23.26 5.16
CA VAL A 657 1.32 -24.55 5.67
C VAL A 657 2.10 -25.31 4.60
N ILE A 658 1.62 -25.30 3.36
CA ILE A 658 2.35 -25.86 2.21
C ILE A 658 3.69 -25.15 2.03
N PHE A 659 3.66 -23.82 2.12
CA PHE A 659 4.85 -23.01 2.00
C PHE A 659 5.84 -23.29 3.14
N PHE A 660 5.38 -23.44 4.39
CA PHE A 660 6.18 -23.87 5.52
C PHE A 660 6.88 -25.23 5.28
N LEU A 661 6.15 -26.21 4.73
CA LEU A 661 6.70 -27.53 4.39
C LEU A 661 7.84 -27.42 3.37
N TRP A 662 7.65 -26.60 2.34
CA TRP A 662 8.68 -26.33 1.33
C TRP A 662 9.89 -25.60 1.91
N ALA A 663 9.62 -24.54 2.65
CA ALA A 663 10.63 -23.65 3.19
C ALA A 663 11.58 -24.38 4.15
N ASN A 664 11.13 -25.46 4.79
CA ASN A 664 11.92 -26.31 5.69
C ASN A 664 12.32 -27.68 5.08
N ASP A 665 12.16 -27.86 3.76
CA ASP A 665 12.54 -29.05 2.98
C ASP A 665 11.93 -30.39 3.44
N TYR A 666 10.64 -30.39 3.80
CA TYR A 666 9.90 -31.61 4.17
C TYR A 666 9.49 -32.47 2.96
N ARG A 667 10.47 -32.92 2.15
CA ARG A 667 10.24 -33.70 0.92
C ARG A 667 9.46 -34.98 1.13
N GLU A 668 9.45 -35.54 2.34
CA GLU A 668 8.65 -36.72 2.68
C GLU A 668 7.14 -36.45 2.65
N SER A 669 6.71 -35.18 2.63
CA SER A 669 5.31 -34.78 2.38
C SER A 669 5.00 -34.59 0.89
N ARG A 670 5.93 -34.86 -0.02
CA ARG A 670 5.74 -34.70 -1.47
C ARG A 670 4.51 -35.43 -1.98
N GLU A 671 4.35 -36.70 -1.64
CA GLU A 671 3.19 -37.48 -2.12
C GLU A 671 1.87 -36.94 -1.56
N PHE A 672 1.86 -36.53 -0.30
CA PHE A 672 0.69 -35.89 0.32
C PHE A 672 0.32 -34.59 -0.41
N LEU A 673 1.30 -33.73 -0.70
CA LEU A 673 1.07 -32.48 -1.42
C LEU A 673 0.67 -32.71 -2.88
N ARG A 674 1.15 -33.76 -3.56
CA ARG A 674 0.73 -34.10 -4.92
C ARG A 674 -0.77 -34.40 -5.01
N ARG A 675 -1.33 -35.02 -3.97
CA ARG A 675 -2.78 -35.31 -3.87
C ARG A 675 -3.61 -34.06 -3.55
N LEU A 676 -2.97 -33.01 -3.02
CA LEU A 676 -3.57 -31.69 -2.80
C LEU A 676 -3.31 -30.70 -3.95
N ALA A 677 -2.40 -31.02 -4.86
CA ALA A 677 -2.06 -30.15 -5.99
C ALA A 677 -3.23 -30.04 -6.97
N THR A 678 -3.48 -28.82 -7.45
CA THR A 678 -4.30 -28.57 -8.65
C THR A 678 -3.68 -29.22 -9.87
N ARG A 679 -4.51 -29.58 -10.86
CA ARG A 679 -4.03 -30.14 -12.14
C ARG A 679 -3.27 -29.09 -12.93
N ASP A 680 -3.89 -27.93 -13.06
CA ASP A 680 -3.44 -26.82 -13.88
C ASP A 680 -3.76 -25.49 -13.16
N PRO A 681 -3.17 -24.38 -13.64
CA PRO A 681 -3.38 -23.07 -13.04
C PRO A 681 -4.82 -22.54 -13.18
N GLN A 682 -5.61 -23.05 -14.14
CA GLN A 682 -6.97 -22.57 -14.44
C GLN A 682 -8.02 -23.16 -13.48
N GLN A 683 -7.69 -24.27 -12.81
CA GLN A 683 -8.56 -24.89 -11.82
C GLN A 683 -8.72 -24.01 -10.58
N VAL A 684 -9.94 -23.88 -10.06
CA VAL A 684 -10.22 -23.04 -8.90
C VAL A 684 -9.61 -23.63 -7.63
N SER A 685 -8.63 -22.92 -7.08
CA SER A 685 -8.08 -23.17 -5.74
C SER A 685 -8.89 -22.44 -4.66
N SER A 686 -9.00 -23.05 -3.50
CA SER A 686 -9.69 -22.50 -2.33
C SER A 686 -8.89 -21.40 -1.63
N LYS A 687 -8.74 -20.23 -2.25
CA LYS A 687 -8.09 -19.10 -1.55
C LYS A 687 -9.01 -18.32 -0.58
N TRP A 688 -10.25 -18.76 -0.38
CA TRP A 688 -11.23 -18.07 0.45
C TRP A 688 -11.07 -18.41 1.93
N GLY A 689 -10.06 -17.80 2.56
CA GLY A 689 -9.91 -17.76 4.02
C GLY A 689 -10.63 -16.58 4.70
N ALA A 690 -11.51 -15.84 4.02
CA ALA A 690 -12.07 -14.59 4.57
C ALA A 690 -13.61 -14.43 4.52
N GLU A 691 -14.34 -15.09 3.59
CA GLU A 691 -15.75 -14.70 3.32
C GLU A 691 -16.85 -15.68 3.76
N SER A 692 -16.56 -16.69 4.58
CA SER A 692 -17.66 -17.39 5.28
C SER A 692 -17.19 -17.97 6.61
N GLN A 693 -17.35 -17.21 7.69
CA GLN A 693 -17.12 -17.70 9.07
C GLN A 693 -18.10 -18.80 9.51
N ASN A 694 -19.03 -19.26 8.64
CA ASN A 694 -20.16 -20.10 9.03
C ASN A 694 -20.12 -21.56 8.56
N GLU A 695 -19.14 -21.99 7.76
CA GLU A 695 -18.99 -23.41 7.40
C GLU A 695 -17.53 -23.85 7.60
N ARG A 696 -17.29 -24.79 8.53
CA ARG A 696 -16.00 -25.49 8.67
C ARG A 696 -15.68 -26.20 7.35
N ARG A 697 -14.83 -25.59 6.52
CA ARG A 697 -14.43 -26.20 5.25
C ARG A 697 -13.37 -27.25 5.51
N VAL A 698 -13.58 -28.41 4.91
CA VAL A 698 -12.65 -29.52 5.04
C VAL A 698 -11.59 -29.40 3.93
N LEU A 699 -10.42 -28.83 4.27
CA LEU A 699 -9.36 -28.46 3.31
C LEU A 699 -8.88 -29.62 2.43
N TRP A 700 -8.91 -30.88 2.90
CA TRP A 700 -8.48 -32.01 2.06
C TRP A 700 -9.36 -32.23 0.83
N LYS A 701 -10.60 -31.74 0.83
CA LYS A 701 -11.46 -31.77 -0.37
C LYS A 701 -10.99 -30.78 -1.41
N GLU A 702 -10.30 -29.73 -1.00
CA GLU A 702 -9.82 -28.65 -1.85
C GLU A 702 -8.52 -29.05 -2.58
N ARG A 703 -8.12 -28.23 -3.55
CA ARG A 703 -6.85 -28.36 -4.27
C ARG A 703 -6.13 -27.00 -4.20
N PHE A 704 -4.81 -27.02 -4.09
CA PHE A 704 -3.98 -25.83 -3.88
C PHE A 704 -3.01 -25.63 -5.05
N HIS A 705 -2.88 -24.39 -5.52
CA HIS A 705 -1.83 -24.04 -6.48
C HIS A 705 -0.45 -24.05 -5.82
N MET A 706 -0.34 -23.68 -4.55
CA MET A 706 0.95 -23.71 -3.85
C MET A 706 1.48 -25.15 -3.74
N ALA A 707 0.61 -26.15 -3.50
CA ALA A 707 1.03 -27.55 -3.47
C ALA A 707 1.57 -28.03 -4.82
N ARG A 708 0.96 -27.58 -5.93
CA ARG A 708 1.45 -27.84 -7.29
C ARG A 708 2.86 -27.27 -7.50
N LYS A 709 3.08 -26.00 -7.11
CA LYS A 709 4.38 -25.31 -7.22
C LYS A 709 5.47 -26.00 -6.37
N VAL A 710 5.16 -26.32 -5.12
CA VAL A 710 6.11 -26.99 -4.20
C VAL A 710 6.49 -28.39 -4.68
N THR A 711 5.52 -29.16 -5.14
CA THR A 711 5.80 -30.52 -5.65
C THR A 711 6.57 -30.52 -6.96
N ALA A 712 6.47 -29.44 -7.75
CA ALA A 712 7.33 -29.21 -8.91
C ALA A 712 8.79 -29.03 -8.49
N PHE A 713 9.07 -28.17 -7.51
CA PHE A 713 10.43 -28.00 -6.97
C PHE A 713 11.04 -29.30 -6.47
N TRP A 714 10.27 -30.10 -5.74
CA TRP A 714 10.73 -31.40 -5.25
C TRP A 714 10.81 -32.50 -6.31
N ALA A 715 10.32 -32.25 -7.53
CA ALA A 715 10.40 -33.19 -8.63
C ALA A 715 11.64 -33.03 -9.50
N VAL A 716 12.30 -31.88 -9.41
CA VAL A 716 13.47 -31.58 -10.24
C VAL A 716 14.75 -32.02 -9.53
N GLU A 717 15.54 -32.82 -10.23
CA GLU A 717 16.86 -33.29 -9.77
C GLU A 717 18.01 -32.44 -10.34
N ASN A 718 17.78 -31.79 -11.48
CA ASN A 718 18.75 -30.91 -12.11
C ASN A 718 18.73 -29.53 -11.41
N GLU A 719 19.83 -29.20 -10.73
CA GLU A 719 19.93 -27.93 -9.99
C GLU A 719 19.85 -26.68 -10.87
N GLU A 720 20.25 -26.74 -12.15
CA GLU A 720 20.11 -25.62 -13.09
C GLU A 720 18.63 -25.36 -13.40
N VAL A 721 17.86 -26.44 -13.63
CA VAL A 721 16.41 -26.36 -13.85
C VAL A 721 15.72 -25.86 -12.57
N GLU A 722 16.12 -26.36 -11.40
CA GLU A 722 15.63 -25.87 -10.10
C GLU A 722 15.93 -24.38 -9.92
N ALA A 723 17.13 -23.92 -10.31
CA ALA A 723 17.51 -22.50 -10.27
C ALA A 723 16.59 -21.65 -11.16
N LYS A 724 16.33 -22.08 -12.40
CA LYS A 724 15.41 -21.39 -13.33
C LYS A 724 14.00 -21.30 -12.76
N MET A 725 13.48 -22.42 -12.23
CA MET A 725 12.16 -22.48 -11.61
C MET A 725 12.06 -21.58 -10.38
N LEU A 726 13.09 -21.56 -9.52
CA LEU A 726 13.10 -20.72 -8.33
C LEU A 726 13.10 -19.25 -8.72
N ALA A 727 13.95 -18.86 -9.66
CA ALA A 727 13.96 -17.49 -10.17
C ALA A 727 12.60 -17.08 -10.75
N ALA A 728 11.95 -17.94 -11.54
CA ALA A 728 10.61 -17.70 -12.06
C ALA A 728 9.55 -17.57 -10.95
N PHE A 729 9.59 -18.42 -9.92
CA PHE A 729 8.70 -18.33 -8.77
C PHE A 729 8.89 -17.03 -7.97
N VAL A 730 10.14 -16.64 -7.70
CA VAL A 730 10.47 -15.41 -6.99
C VAL A 730 9.97 -14.18 -7.75
N ILE A 731 10.10 -14.18 -9.08
CA ILE A 731 9.54 -13.12 -9.94
C ILE A 731 8.01 -13.08 -9.85
N SER A 732 7.36 -14.23 -9.87
CA SER A 732 5.90 -14.34 -9.90
C SER A 732 5.22 -14.11 -8.55
N GLU A 733 5.88 -14.46 -7.44
CA GLU A 733 5.36 -14.38 -6.06
C GLU A 733 6.39 -13.79 -5.06
N PRO A 734 6.92 -12.57 -5.31
CA PRO A 734 8.01 -12.01 -4.50
C PRO A 734 7.61 -11.71 -3.05
N TYR A 735 6.32 -11.45 -2.80
CA TYR A 735 5.80 -11.26 -1.44
C TYR A 735 5.82 -12.56 -0.64
N ASP A 736 5.29 -13.64 -1.21
CA ASP A 736 5.27 -14.95 -0.54
C ASP A 736 6.70 -15.42 -0.30
N PHE A 737 7.62 -15.15 -1.24
CA PHE A 737 9.04 -15.44 -1.08
C PHE A 737 9.73 -14.57 0.00
N LEU A 738 9.50 -13.26 0.08
CA LEU A 738 10.14 -12.44 1.12
C LEU A 738 9.57 -12.62 2.52
N HIS A 739 8.34 -13.10 2.67
CA HIS A 739 7.84 -13.55 3.97
C HIS A 739 8.65 -14.71 4.56
N LEU A 740 9.55 -15.34 3.79
CA LEU A 740 10.58 -16.25 4.30
C LEU A 740 11.65 -15.56 5.16
N ASP A 741 11.84 -14.26 4.99
CA ASP A 741 12.91 -13.44 5.58
C ASP A 741 12.31 -12.29 6.42
N ASP A 742 11.21 -12.54 7.12
CA ASP A 742 10.73 -11.59 8.11
C ASP A 742 11.79 -11.47 9.23
N PRO A 743 12.47 -10.32 9.38
CA PRO A 743 13.54 -10.15 10.35
C PRO A 743 13.04 -10.16 11.80
N GLU A 744 11.73 -9.98 12.06
CA GLU A 744 11.17 -10.23 13.40
C GLU A 744 11.19 -11.72 13.76
N LEU A 745 11.28 -12.59 12.75
CA LEU A 745 11.38 -14.03 12.90
C LEU A 745 12.83 -14.49 13.03
N GLY A 746 13.78 -13.79 12.39
CA GLY A 746 15.22 -14.05 12.59
C GLY A 746 15.73 -15.33 11.91
N TYR A 747 15.10 -15.77 10.81
CA TYR A 747 15.54 -16.96 10.06
C TYR A 747 15.83 -16.66 8.61
N GLU A 748 17.00 -17.09 8.17
CA GLU A 748 17.20 -17.47 6.78
C GLU A 748 16.70 -18.91 6.59
N VAL A 749 15.49 -19.02 6.06
CA VAL A 749 14.83 -20.30 5.83
C VAL A 749 15.52 -21.05 4.66
N TRP A 750 15.47 -22.40 4.64
CA TRP A 750 16.22 -23.22 3.66
C TRP A 750 15.98 -22.76 2.21
N ALA A 751 14.75 -22.37 1.87
CA ALA A 751 14.42 -21.88 0.53
C ALA A 751 15.22 -20.63 0.12
N TRP A 752 15.47 -19.69 1.05
CA TRP A 752 16.29 -18.51 0.79
C TRP A 752 17.76 -18.88 0.61
N LYS A 753 18.32 -19.69 1.53
CA LYS A 753 19.70 -20.20 1.41
C LYS A 753 19.92 -20.99 0.12
N ARG A 754 18.93 -21.82 -0.26
CA ARG A 754 18.93 -22.60 -1.50
C ARG A 754 18.90 -21.68 -2.71
N PHE A 755 18.08 -20.64 -2.70
CA PHE A 755 18.03 -19.64 -3.76
C PHE A 755 19.37 -18.92 -3.93
N ILE A 756 19.95 -18.37 -2.85
CA ILE A 756 21.26 -17.70 -2.90
C ILE A 756 22.35 -18.65 -3.41
N LYS A 757 22.38 -19.90 -2.90
CA LYS A 757 23.33 -20.93 -3.34
C LYS A 757 23.20 -21.22 -4.84
N LEU A 758 21.99 -21.44 -5.33
CA LEU A 758 21.75 -21.76 -6.74
C LEU A 758 22.05 -20.57 -7.65
N MET A 759 21.62 -19.36 -7.30
CA MET A 759 21.95 -18.15 -8.07
C MET A 759 23.46 -17.85 -8.10
N SER A 760 24.21 -18.29 -7.10
CA SER A 760 25.68 -18.17 -7.09
C SER A 760 26.35 -19.24 -7.96
N ARG A 761 25.76 -20.44 -8.03
CA ARG A 761 26.26 -21.57 -8.84
C ARG A 761 25.95 -21.42 -10.34
N TYR A 762 24.84 -20.76 -10.66
CA TYR A 762 24.31 -20.59 -12.03
C TYR A 762 24.20 -19.09 -12.39
N PRO A 763 25.34 -18.41 -12.67
CA PRO A 763 25.38 -16.97 -12.90
C PRO A 763 24.54 -16.51 -14.10
N GLU A 764 24.39 -17.35 -15.12
CA GLU A 764 23.50 -17.12 -16.26
C GLU A 764 22.04 -17.00 -15.85
N VAL A 765 21.57 -17.89 -14.96
CA VAL A 765 20.21 -17.83 -14.41
C VAL A 765 20.04 -16.60 -13.52
N LYS A 766 21.05 -16.27 -12.70
CA LYS A 766 21.07 -15.03 -11.90
C LYS A 766 20.97 -13.78 -12.78
N SER A 767 21.69 -13.74 -13.89
CA SER A 767 21.64 -12.62 -14.83
C SER A 767 20.25 -12.46 -15.46
N ILE A 768 19.63 -13.58 -15.88
CA ILE A 768 18.26 -13.59 -16.40
C ILE A 768 17.29 -13.10 -15.31
N PHE A 769 17.37 -13.65 -14.09
CA PHE A 769 16.56 -13.23 -12.96
C PHE A 769 16.62 -11.72 -12.71
N ILE A 770 17.83 -11.16 -12.64
CA ILE A 770 18.03 -9.72 -12.38
C ILE A 770 17.43 -8.88 -13.52
N LYS A 771 17.67 -9.26 -14.78
CA LYS A 771 17.12 -8.58 -15.96
C LYS A 771 15.58 -8.58 -15.92
N GLU A 772 14.99 -9.74 -15.68
CA GLU A 772 13.55 -9.96 -15.66
C GLU A 772 12.88 -9.29 -14.46
N ALA A 773 13.49 -9.36 -13.28
CA ALA A 773 13.02 -8.67 -12.09
C ALA A 773 13.00 -7.15 -12.32
N LYS A 774 14.07 -6.57 -12.88
CA LYS A 774 14.17 -5.14 -13.22
C LYS A 774 13.15 -4.71 -14.29
N ALA A 775 12.76 -5.63 -15.19
CA ALA A 775 11.74 -5.36 -16.20
C ALA A 775 10.29 -5.36 -15.64
N ARG A 776 10.06 -5.80 -14.39
CA ARG A 776 8.70 -5.82 -13.83
C ARG A 776 8.22 -4.41 -13.47
N PRO A 777 6.96 -4.05 -13.77
CA PRO A 777 6.41 -2.71 -13.50
C PRO A 777 6.44 -2.27 -12.03
N ASN A 778 6.57 -3.22 -11.10
CA ASN A 778 6.62 -2.99 -9.65
C ASN A 778 8.01 -3.22 -9.04
N TYR A 779 9.08 -3.27 -9.85
CA TYR A 779 10.44 -3.53 -9.35
C TYR A 779 10.88 -2.48 -8.33
N GLU A 780 10.92 -1.21 -8.75
CA GLU A 780 11.52 -0.11 -7.97
C GLU A 780 10.87 -0.01 -6.58
N GLY A 781 9.54 0.06 -6.49
CA GLY A 781 8.86 0.11 -5.20
C GLY A 781 8.58 -1.23 -4.50
N GLY A 782 9.18 -2.32 -4.96
CA GLY A 782 8.70 -3.68 -4.67
C GLY A 782 9.69 -4.60 -3.97
N TYR A 783 9.14 -5.72 -3.51
CA TYR A 783 9.86 -6.84 -2.93
C TYR A 783 10.98 -7.38 -3.83
N LEU A 784 10.85 -7.29 -5.16
CA LEU A 784 11.88 -7.75 -6.10
C LEU A 784 13.17 -6.94 -6.02
N LYS A 785 13.10 -5.62 -5.82
CA LYS A 785 14.30 -4.79 -5.63
C LYS A 785 15.08 -5.21 -4.40
N LEU A 786 14.39 -5.42 -3.27
CA LEU A 786 15.03 -5.91 -2.05
C LEU A 786 15.73 -7.27 -2.25
N ILE A 787 15.08 -8.19 -2.97
CA ILE A 787 15.67 -9.50 -3.28
C ILE A 787 16.91 -9.36 -4.16
N VAL A 788 16.83 -8.56 -5.23
CA VAL A 788 17.96 -8.30 -6.14
C VAL A 788 19.11 -7.64 -5.39
N GLU A 789 18.84 -6.63 -4.57
CA GLU A 789 19.86 -5.96 -3.77
C GLU A 789 20.55 -6.91 -2.78
N LYS A 790 19.80 -7.79 -2.11
CA LYS A 790 20.39 -8.80 -1.22
C LYS A 790 21.27 -9.78 -2.00
N LEU A 791 20.78 -10.26 -3.14
CA LEU A 791 21.48 -11.20 -4.02
C LEU A 791 22.74 -10.59 -4.67
N GLU A 792 22.73 -9.30 -4.98
CA GLU A 792 23.89 -8.54 -5.48
C GLU A 792 24.91 -8.28 -4.36
N LYS A 793 24.46 -7.97 -3.14
CA LYS A 793 25.34 -7.73 -1.97
C LYS A 793 25.99 -9.01 -1.42
N GLY A 794 25.60 -10.19 -1.89
CA GLY A 794 26.07 -11.48 -1.37
C GLY A 794 25.81 -11.67 0.12
N LYS A 795 24.87 -10.89 0.68
CA LYS A 795 24.50 -10.96 2.08
C LYS A 795 23.43 -12.05 2.20
N PRO A 796 23.65 -13.05 3.06
CA PRO A 796 22.64 -14.07 3.29
C PRO A 796 21.37 -13.44 3.90
#